data_AF-A0A391P261-F1
#
_entry.id   AF-A0A391P261-F1
#
_cell.length_a   1.000
_cell.length_b   1.000
_cell.length_c   1.000
_cell.angle_alpha   90.00
_cell.angle_beta   90.00
_cell.angle_gamma   90.00
#
_symmetry.space_group_name_H-M   'P 1'
#
loop_
_entity.id
_entity.type
_entity.pdbx_description
1 polymer ?
#
loop_
_entity_poly.entity_id
_entity_poly.type
_entity_poly.pdbx_seq_one_letter_code
_entity_poly.pdbx_strand_id
1 'polypeptide(L)'
;MRRKSVWKILCFILLFLYGTQTVLAAGGKRQRENLSVSGGEMSKVVLKENDANGTETRGVAENETEETETENGRTEMEGTEVDEAESEGAEKEQKDGEWEDAAQDGKEEITEDNGGDVQSDSGNAEECITGYSGDGRAGTDVLTYRAYCQSYGWKDWTGNGTVSGTLNEAKRLEALEIKTEGLSGVGVRYQAHVQSIGWQGWKQNGETAGSVGQSLRVEAIRIELTGINAGKYDIYYRAYCQTYGWLDWAKNGQLSGTIGMSKRMEAFQILLQEKGGAAPGSTSDPYRSSYVARIGNSYYTTLKQALEQAASGAKIYVCQNCTFGDTLINKSFSVIPEEKDITITYAPVDQNEANDSAGMFRSGMDQNYIWEFGSDNCKLYLNGNGYCNTGVICAPGTVTLKNTTVSGSRTNGIFSYGGTIRLGQGSGIHQCKHSGAVSITGTIEMSGGVVQSMSGDGLRAKTVKVQGGTIQNNGGNGAATTSEAGSTSMTVSGGSIRNNSGNGIYLGSQNKQAVLEMTGGTVEQNKGYGILHPGNGKTAIKNGELKQNQKGGIRSMTDCSFSGGVVSGNLGTEGGGIYVGSTLEMTGGTISSNQANKGGGIFIGSGKTAKIRGGKITGNQSANTGSGIYQNGTLILMEDACVSEDNEVYLEGGNYAQVSGKLLQKKVARLTPSSYALKRLCVKRTDGGKASEIFEQFMLTENSPYLLRPGDYQSGTGKAADTEVVLSRSYPVEYRKNLEEDVEKLPGSGKKYWQEIYKIPENVPEATGRTFRGWDETALSLKDKKNPKYQAGDKIAVDINQAITLYAAWKDTNHPPVLYAERKLDFLEGETVTKEMLLAAVRAEDEEDGDLTDKIQIKWIRYGAGRVQNGQTLPETTVEYESDMSEEERLDTWFMELPKESSPAEHRICYYVEDGNQAGVSMECTIRVRYNEFPEIETEDRYFTLEEAKNGAITQEELLARALEKKKVKISDKELDAKEPGKLKEHLELTGFDPEEFRKFQKSGYVVLGYRVYDGIGPDGTGKETRCQFTVHVIEDGEVAEAKPVRYVRFINMKMYHQSEETGGLNENSKWYQDGECKELLQNTWKEEKADLFTFDQAKCEKMKQYIEIHGIGNSVEEQGLQGFYKLMKKKE
;
A
#
# COMPACT_ATOMS: atom_id res chain seq x y z
N MET A 1 41.58 22.63 -91.08
CA MET A 1 41.62 23.74 -92.06
C MET A 1 40.21 24.29 -92.22
N ARG A 2 39.93 25.60 -92.25
CA ARG A 2 40.77 26.82 -92.04
C ARG A 2 39.96 27.84 -91.21
N ARG A 3 40.66 28.80 -90.59
CA ARG A 3 40.06 30.05 -90.07
C ARG A 3 39.40 30.87 -91.21
N LYS A 4 38.62 31.90 -90.84
CA LYS A 4 37.92 32.89 -91.70
C LYS A 4 36.58 32.44 -92.31
N SER A 5 35.48 32.77 -91.61
CA SER A 5 34.13 33.00 -92.17
C SER A 5 33.19 33.70 -91.17
N VAL A 6 33.34 33.45 -89.87
CA VAL A 6 32.53 34.05 -88.77
C VAL A 6 32.98 35.50 -88.45
N TRP A 7 33.24 36.32 -89.47
CA TRP A 7 33.97 37.60 -89.32
C TRP A 7 33.39 38.76 -90.13
N LYS A 8 32.06 38.79 -90.32
CA LYS A 8 31.37 39.87 -91.06
C LYS A 8 30.06 40.41 -90.45
N ILE A 9 29.52 39.83 -89.38
CA ILE A 9 28.23 40.29 -88.79
C ILE A 9 28.29 40.24 -87.25
N LEU A 10 28.92 41.26 -86.64
CA LEU A 10 28.87 41.49 -85.18
C LEU A 10 29.17 42.96 -84.83
N CYS A 11 28.39 43.87 -85.41
CA CYS A 11 28.29 45.29 -85.06
C CYS A 11 26.81 45.70 -85.23
N PHE A 12 26.33 46.66 -84.42
CA PHE A 12 24.91 47.06 -84.26
C PHE A 12 24.06 45.97 -83.54
N ILE A 13 23.25 46.24 -82.51
CA ILE A 13 22.83 47.49 -81.84
C ILE A 13 22.72 47.29 -80.31
N LEU A 14 22.90 48.38 -79.55
CA LEU A 14 22.48 48.52 -78.14
C LEU A 14 21.87 49.93 -77.97
N LEU A 15 20.75 50.04 -77.23
CA LEU A 15 20.18 51.22 -76.51
C LEU A 15 18.63 51.21 -76.54
N PHE A 16 18.00 51.10 -75.36
CA PHE A 16 16.84 51.89 -74.91
C PHE A 16 16.32 51.35 -73.55
N LEU A 17 16.66 52.02 -72.45
CA LEU A 17 16.05 51.85 -71.12
C LEU A 17 16.14 53.17 -70.32
N TYR A 18 15.34 53.25 -69.26
CA TYR A 18 15.13 54.36 -68.30
C TYR A 18 14.15 55.48 -68.69
N GLY A 19 13.26 55.80 -67.74
CA GLY A 19 12.18 56.79 -67.89
C GLY A 19 11.22 56.87 -66.70
N THR A 20 11.62 57.58 -65.63
CA THR A 20 10.80 58.20 -64.56
C THR A 20 9.92 57.35 -63.60
N GLN A 21 10.01 57.66 -62.30
CA GLN A 21 8.96 57.42 -61.28
C GLN A 21 8.13 58.69 -61.04
N THR A 22 6.98 58.58 -60.36
CA THR A 22 6.33 59.70 -59.63
C THR A 22 5.55 59.21 -58.40
N VAL A 23 5.43 60.07 -57.39
CA VAL A 23 4.76 59.82 -56.09
C VAL A 23 3.97 61.08 -55.68
N LEU A 24 2.74 60.92 -55.12
CA LEU A 24 1.91 61.88 -54.34
C LEU A 24 0.53 61.21 -54.07
N ALA A 25 -0.35 61.63 -53.16
CA ALA A 25 -0.20 61.97 -51.73
C ALA A 25 -1.60 61.96 -51.02
N ALA A 26 -1.60 62.06 -49.69
CA ALA A 26 -2.71 61.79 -48.76
C ALA A 26 -4.04 62.58 -48.86
N GLY A 27 -5.14 61.94 -48.41
CA GLY A 27 -5.98 62.49 -47.33
C GLY A 27 -7.51 62.64 -47.52
N GLY A 28 -8.30 62.31 -46.46
CA GLY A 28 -9.43 63.17 -46.05
C GLY A 28 -10.85 62.61 -45.72
N LYS A 29 -11.10 62.35 -44.43
CA LYS A 29 -12.28 62.79 -43.61
C LYS A 29 -13.76 62.42 -43.94
N ARG A 30 -14.43 61.87 -42.89
CA ARG A 30 -15.82 62.16 -42.39
C ARG A 30 -17.02 61.63 -43.25
N GLN A 31 -18.25 61.45 -42.73
CA GLN A 31 -18.81 61.76 -41.39
C GLN A 31 -19.85 60.72 -40.87
N ARG A 32 -20.11 60.77 -39.56
CA ARG A 32 -21.12 60.06 -38.73
C ARG A 32 -22.58 60.16 -39.21
N GLU A 33 -23.40 59.21 -38.74
CA GLU A 33 -24.65 59.54 -38.02
C GLU A 33 -24.95 58.55 -36.86
N ASN A 34 -26.08 58.71 -36.15
CA ASN A 34 -26.40 58.10 -34.83
C ASN A 34 -27.15 56.74 -34.95
N LEU A 35 -27.63 55.99 -33.94
CA LEU A 35 -28.00 56.26 -32.52
C LEU A 35 -28.14 54.93 -31.70
N SER A 36 -27.87 54.97 -30.38
CA SER A 36 -28.32 54.08 -29.27
C SER A 36 -28.28 52.52 -29.30
N VAL A 37 -27.40 51.97 -28.43
CA VAL A 37 -27.66 51.01 -27.30
C VAL A 37 -28.22 49.58 -27.54
N SER A 38 -27.39 48.61 -27.09
CA SER A 38 -27.64 47.24 -26.56
C SER A 38 -28.20 46.10 -27.45
N GLY A 39 -27.94 44.86 -26.99
CA GLY A 39 -28.33 43.60 -27.66
C GLY A 39 -27.12 42.80 -28.20
N GLY A 40 -27.25 41.48 -28.25
CA GLY A 40 -26.23 40.57 -28.81
C GLY A 40 -26.79 39.17 -29.10
N GLU A 41 -26.06 38.39 -29.90
CA GLU A 41 -26.44 37.05 -30.36
C GLU A 41 -25.26 36.06 -30.14
N MET A 42 -25.39 34.75 -29.94
CA MET A 42 -26.39 33.70 -30.27
C MET A 42 -26.28 33.02 -31.66
N SER A 43 -25.53 31.90 -31.66
CA SER A 43 -26.06 30.55 -31.97
C SER A 43 -26.52 30.14 -33.39
N LYS A 44 -25.83 29.10 -33.91
CA LYS A 44 -26.32 27.96 -34.73
C LYS A 44 -26.75 28.16 -36.21
N VAL A 45 -26.38 27.16 -37.03
CA VAL A 45 -27.23 26.23 -37.85
C VAL A 45 -26.23 25.26 -38.54
N VAL A 46 -26.29 23.91 -38.56
CA VAL A 46 -27.32 22.82 -38.48
C VAL A 46 -27.76 22.28 -39.85
N LEU A 47 -27.97 20.93 -39.92
CA LEU A 47 -28.61 20.04 -40.92
C LEU A 47 -27.65 18.97 -41.47
N LYS A 48 -27.97 17.68 -41.64
CA LYS A 48 -29.16 16.77 -41.48
C LYS A 48 -28.62 15.39 -40.98
N GLU A 49 -29.29 14.23 -40.75
CA GLU A 49 -30.58 13.63 -40.32
C GLU A 49 -30.33 12.08 -40.40
N ASN A 50 -31.04 11.07 -39.89
CA ASN A 50 -32.27 10.79 -39.09
C ASN A 50 -32.07 9.34 -38.52
N ASP A 51 -32.95 8.49 -37.94
CA ASP A 51 -34.35 8.36 -37.44
C ASP A 51 -34.34 7.05 -36.56
N ALA A 52 -35.30 6.66 -35.71
CA ALA A 52 -36.36 7.32 -34.92
C ALA A 52 -37.00 6.31 -33.93
N ASN A 53 -37.58 6.83 -32.82
CA ASN A 53 -38.51 6.16 -31.88
C ASN A 53 -37.96 5.00 -31.00
N GLY A 54 -38.53 4.71 -29.82
CA GLY A 54 -39.73 5.26 -29.16
C GLY A 54 -39.70 5.12 -27.61
N THR A 55 -40.84 5.35 -26.94
CA THR A 55 -40.92 5.69 -25.50
C THR A 55 -41.86 4.80 -24.64
N GLU A 56 -41.64 4.80 -23.31
CA GLU A 56 -42.53 4.30 -22.23
C GLU A 56 -42.72 2.76 -22.14
N THR A 57 -43.16 2.12 -21.03
CA THR A 57 -43.68 2.57 -19.70
C THR A 57 -43.31 1.59 -18.53
N ARG A 58 -43.91 1.79 -17.33
CA ARG A 58 -43.81 0.97 -16.09
C ARG A 58 -44.25 -0.51 -16.21
N GLY A 59 -43.69 -1.39 -15.35
CA GLY A 59 -44.53 -2.18 -14.41
C GLY A 59 -44.24 -3.66 -14.14
N VAL A 60 -44.27 -4.03 -12.84
CA VAL A 60 -44.80 -5.28 -12.21
C VAL A 60 -44.19 -6.67 -12.53
N ALA A 61 -43.55 -7.24 -11.50
CA ALA A 61 -43.59 -8.62 -10.91
C ALA A 61 -43.78 -9.93 -11.73
N GLU A 62 -43.48 -11.05 -11.03
CA GLU A 62 -43.73 -12.48 -11.38
C GLU A 62 -42.88 -13.07 -12.54
N ASN A 63 -42.49 -14.35 -12.57
CA ASN A 63 -42.19 -15.35 -11.51
C ASN A 63 -41.29 -16.47 -12.11
N GLU A 64 -40.94 -17.51 -11.34
CA GLU A 64 -40.60 -18.88 -11.79
C GLU A 64 -39.28 -19.17 -12.60
N THR A 65 -38.42 -20.01 -11.98
CA THR A 65 -37.87 -21.34 -12.44
C THR A 65 -37.59 -21.64 -13.94
N GLU A 66 -36.64 -22.51 -14.34
CA GLU A 66 -35.92 -23.60 -13.63
C GLU A 66 -34.60 -24.04 -14.33
N GLU A 67 -33.63 -24.51 -13.53
CA GLU A 67 -32.61 -25.60 -13.73
C GLU A 67 -31.72 -25.81 -14.99
N THR A 68 -30.72 -26.70 -14.79
CA THR A 68 -29.66 -27.26 -15.69
C THR A 68 -28.51 -26.31 -16.10
N GLU A 69 -27.27 -26.46 -15.62
CA GLU A 69 -26.28 -27.58 -15.69
C GLU A 69 -25.49 -27.66 -17.02
N THR A 70 -24.19 -27.33 -16.98
CA THR A 70 -23.10 -28.30 -17.23
C THR A 70 -21.71 -27.76 -16.89
N GLU A 71 -20.75 -28.67 -16.68
CA GLU A 71 -19.46 -28.49 -16.02
C GLU A 71 -18.28 -27.97 -16.88
N ASN A 72 -17.17 -27.73 -16.17
CA ASN A 72 -15.76 -28.04 -16.53
C ASN A 72 -14.98 -27.14 -17.51
N GLY A 73 -13.82 -26.66 -17.03
CA GLY A 73 -12.85 -25.83 -17.76
C GLY A 73 -11.62 -25.47 -16.91
N ARG A 74 -10.82 -26.47 -16.54
CA ARG A 74 -9.65 -26.33 -15.65
C ARG A 74 -8.36 -26.06 -16.44
N THR A 75 -7.60 -25.04 -16.03
CA THR A 75 -6.16 -24.87 -16.33
C THR A 75 -5.47 -24.13 -15.19
N GLU A 76 -4.27 -24.58 -14.83
CA GLU A 76 -3.37 -24.03 -13.80
C GLU A 76 -2.01 -23.69 -14.46
N MET A 77 -1.03 -23.24 -13.67
CA MET A 77 0.39 -22.95 -14.04
C MET A 77 0.63 -21.62 -14.80
N GLU A 78 1.75 -20.89 -14.64
CA GLU A 78 2.90 -21.01 -13.70
C GLU A 78 3.70 -19.67 -13.59
N GLY A 79 4.69 -19.61 -12.70
CA GLY A 79 5.70 -18.54 -12.58
C GLY A 79 5.42 -17.53 -11.43
N THR A 80 6.13 -17.39 -10.30
CA THR A 80 7.54 -17.57 -9.83
C THR A 80 8.44 -16.33 -9.88
N GLU A 81 9.09 -16.08 -8.73
CA GLU A 81 10.21 -15.18 -8.37
C GLU A 81 9.79 -13.97 -7.50
N VAL A 82 10.17 -13.84 -6.20
CA VAL A 82 11.48 -13.53 -5.53
C VAL A 82 12.19 -12.27 -6.09
N ASP A 83 12.83 -11.39 -5.29
CA ASP A 83 13.46 -11.54 -3.96
C ASP A 83 13.29 -10.32 -2.99
N GLU A 84 13.87 -10.51 -1.79
CA GLU A 84 14.45 -9.62 -0.74
C GLU A 84 14.74 -8.12 -1.08
N ALA A 85 15.04 -7.19 -0.16
CA ALA A 85 15.41 -7.20 1.27
C ALA A 85 14.71 -6.00 2.01
N GLU A 86 15.12 -5.32 3.10
CA GLU A 86 16.29 -5.25 4.00
C GLU A 86 15.83 -4.88 5.43
N SER A 87 16.69 -5.04 6.47
CA SER A 87 16.73 -4.13 7.64
C SER A 87 17.99 -4.34 8.51
N GLU A 88 18.84 -3.32 8.63
CA GLU A 88 19.93 -3.18 9.62
C GLU A 88 19.75 -1.85 10.39
N GLY A 89 20.32 -1.59 11.57
CA GLY A 89 21.08 -2.39 12.54
C GLY A 89 20.78 -1.86 13.97
N ALA A 90 21.01 -2.55 15.09
CA ALA A 90 22.17 -3.32 15.57
C ALA A 90 23.23 -2.46 16.31
N GLU A 91 23.25 -2.57 17.65
CA GLU A 91 24.45 -2.38 18.48
C GLU A 91 24.62 -3.57 19.44
N LYS A 92 25.85 -3.80 19.90
CA LYS A 92 26.32 -4.96 20.71
C LYS A 92 26.79 -4.44 22.08
N GLU A 93 27.29 -5.18 23.08
CA GLU A 93 27.91 -6.52 23.23
C GLU A 93 27.40 -7.16 24.56
N GLN A 94 27.81 -8.31 25.12
CA GLN A 94 28.92 -9.28 24.99
C GLN A 94 28.36 -10.60 25.61
N LYS A 95 28.43 -11.83 25.05
CA LYS A 95 29.57 -12.78 24.91
C LYS A 95 30.34 -13.05 26.22
N ASP A 96 30.65 -14.28 26.65
CA ASP A 96 30.59 -15.66 26.06
C ASP A 96 29.98 -16.67 27.09
N GLY A 97 29.73 -17.98 26.87
CA GLY A 97 29.89 -18.90 25.72
C GLY A 97 29.12 -20.23 25.98
N GLU A 98 28.59 -20.91 24.95
CA GLU A 98 29.13 -22.15 24.30
C GLU A 98 28.88 -23.47 25.09
N TRP A 99 28.34 -24.59 24.54
CA TRP A 99 27.90 -24.99 23.18
C TRP A 99 26.84 -26.15 23.25
N GLU A 100 26.19 -26.46 22.11
CA GLU A 100 25.72 -27.80 21.66
C GLU A 100 24.64 -28.59 22.47
N ASP A 101 23.70 -29.34 21.86
CA ASP A 101 23.32 -29.44 20.43
C ASP A 101 21.84 -29.86 20.23
N ALA A 102 21.37 -29.86 18.98
CA ALA A 102 19.98 -29.99 18.56
C ALA A 102 19.39 -31.43 18.52
N ALA A 103 18.06 -31.50 18.57
CA ALA A 103 17.26 -32.59 17.99
C ALA A 103 15.87 -32.05 17.58
N GLN A 104 15.33 -32.48 16.43
CA GLN A 104 14.06 -31.99 15.86
C GLN A 104 12.84 -32.89 16.18
N ASP A 105 11.66 -32.33 15.89
CA ASP A 105 10.37 -33.03 15.82
C ASP A 105 10.38 -34.14 14.75
N GLY A 106 9.51 -35.14 14.91
CA GLY A 106 9.45 -36.33 14.07
C GLY A 106 8.24 -37.20 14.38
N LYS A 107 7.12 -36.93 13.70
CA LYS A 107 5.95 -37.82 13.69
C LYS A 107 6.09 -38.85 12.59
N GLU A 108 5.81 -40.11 12.89
CA GLU A 108 5.50 -41.12 11.87
C GLU A 108 3.98 -41.23 11.69
N GLU A 109 3.56 -41.56 10.46
CA GLU A 109 2.15 -41.73 10.09
C GLU A 109 1.87 -43.18 9.65
N ILE A 110 0.60 -43.56 9.72
CA ILE A 110 0.09 -44.93 9.66
C ILE A 110 0.29 -45.56 8.27
N THR A 111 0.58 -46.87 8.25
CA THR A 111 0.25 -47.76 7.13
C THR A 111 -0.65 -48.90 7.61
N GLU A 112 -1.76 -49.13 6.89
CA GLU A 112 -2.67 -50.26 7.13
C GLU A 112 -2.27 -51.50 6.29
N ASP A 113 -2.58 -52.70 6.78
CA ASP A 113 -2.80 -53.88 5.92
C ASP A 113 -3.89 -54.78 6.55
N ASN A 114 -4.57 -55.58 5.73
CA ASN A 114 -5.86 -56.21 6.05
C ASN A 114 -5.88 -57.75 5.90
N GLY A 115 -6.19 -58.42 7.01
CA GLY A 115 -7.08 -59.60 7.03
C GLY A 115 -6.51 -60.98 6.64
N GLY A 116 -6.74 -61.96 7.51
CA GLY A 116 -6.51 -63.39 7.21
C GLY A 116 -6.75 -64.29 8.42
N ASP A 117 -7.83 -65.08 8.40
CA ASP A 117 -8.09 -66.12 9.41
C ASP A 117 -7.18 -67.35 9.24
N VAL A 118 -6.84 -68.02 10.34
CA VAL A 118 -7.12 -69.46 10.62
C VAL A 118 -6.40 -69.93 11.91
N GLN A 119 -6.84 -71.07 12.43
CA GLN A 119 -6.57 -71.61 13.77
C GLN A 119 -5.17 -72.24 13.95
N SER A 120 -4.70 -72.19 15.22
CA SER A 120 -3.89 -73.20 15.93
C SER A 120 -2.61 -73.79 15.30
N ASP A 121 -1.49 -73.64 15.99
CA ASP A 121 -1.04 -74.67 16.96
C ASP A 121 -0.15 -74.03 18.05
N SER A 122 0.31 -74.86 18.97
CA SER A 122 1.21 -74.62 20.09
C SER A 122 2.61 -74.17 19.67
N GLY A 123 3.15 -73.19 20.42
CA GLY A 123 4.52 -72.70 20.30
C GLY A 123 5.04 -72.23 21.65
N ASN A 124 6.11 -72.87 22.14
CA ASN A 124 6.74 -72.52 23.40
C ASN A 124 7.71 -71.34 23.17
N ALA A 125 7.47 -70.19 23.81
CA ALA A 125 8.32 -69.00 23.67
C ALA A 125 8.77 -68.50 25.05
N GLU A 126 10.08 -68.58 25.30
CA GLU A 126 10.71 -67.91 26.45
C GLU A 126 10.95 -66.45 26.06
N GLU A 127 10.20 -65.50 26.63
CA GLU A 127 10.50 -64.08 26.42
C GLU A 127 11.84 -63.71 27.06
N CYS A 128 12.80 -63.33 26.22
CA CYS A 128 14.15 -62.99 26.63
C CYS A 128 14.17 -61.61 27.32
N ILE A 129 14.50 -61.58 28.61
CA ILE A 129 14.63 -60.32 29.37
C ILE A 129 15.91 -59.60 28.94
N THR A 130 15.79 -58.71 27.95
CA THR A 130 16.85 -57.77 27.60
C THR A 130 16.89 -56.61 28.59
N GLY A 131 18.03 -56.35 29.23
CA GLY A 131 18.30 -55.03 29.83
C GLY A 131 18.37 -54.94 31.36
N TYR A 132 18.96 -55.93 32.06
CA TYR A 132 19.67 -55.63 33.32
C TYR A 132 21.01 -56.35 33.39
N SER A 133 22.07 -55.65 32.99
CA SER A 133 23.46 -56.09 33.18
C SER A 133 23.83 -55.92 34.65
N GLY A 134 23.91 -57.02 35.40
CA GLY A 134 24.40 -56.99 36.78
C GLY A 134 25.89 -56.69 36.83
N ASP A 135 26.29 -55.47 37.22
CA ASP A 135 27.64 -55.23 37.74
C ASP A 135 27.81 -56.00 39.07
N GLY A 136 28.91 -56.72 39.19
CA GLY A 136 29.16 -57.68 40.26
C GLY A 136 29.52 -57.01 41.59
N ARG A 137 28.54 -56.41 42.27
CA ARG A 137 28.71 -55.86 43.62
C ARG A 137 27.76 -56.52 44.61
N ALA A 138 28.31 -57.01 45.72
CA ALA A 138 27.56 -57.48 46.88
C ALA A 138 26.97 -56.29 47.67
N GLY A 139 26.10 -55.51 47.03
CA GLY A 139 25.20 -54.59 47.71
C GLY A 139 24.07 -55.37 48.37
N THR A 140 23.66 -54.95 49.57
CA THR A 140 22.49 -55.54 50.24
C THR A 140 21.23 -55.23 49.45
N ASP A 141 20.48 -56.27 49.04
CA ASP A 141 19.14 -56.10 48.46
C ASP A 141 18.25 -55.29 49.41
N VAL A 142 17.93 -54.07 49.01
CA VAL A 142 17.16 -53.12 49.84
C VAL A 142 15.69 -53.49 50.01
N LEU A 143 15.23 -54.45 49.21
CA LEU A 143 13.95 -55.14 49.32
C LEU A 143 14.24 -56.63 49.19
N THR A 144 13.87 -57.43 50.20
CA THR A 144 13.92 -58.89 50.12
C THR A 144 12.59 -59.52 50.54
N TYR A 145 12.27 -60.66 49.95
CA TYR A 145 11.01 -61.37 50.18
C TYR A 145 11.13 -62.88 49.95
N ARG A 146 10.19 -63.64 50.50
CA ARG A 146 10.11 -65.10 50.35
C ARG A 146 8.69 -65.64 50.43
N ALA A 147 8.51 -66.84 49.87
CA ALA A 147 7.27 -67.61 49.89
C ALA A 147 7.38 -68.85 50.80
N TYR A 148 6.29 -69.22 51.45
CA TYR A 148 6.08 -70.55 52.00
C TYR A 148 5.26 -71.36 51.00
N CYS A 149 5.87 -72.38 50.38
CA CYS A 149 5.26 -73.20 49.34
C CYS A 149 4.83 -74.58 49.87
N GLN A 150 3.70 -75.08 49.37
CA GLN A 150 3.24 -76.44 49.62
C GLN A 150 4.34 -77.47 49.31
N SER A 151 4.50 -78.45 50.20
CA SER A 151 5.54 -79.51 50.17
C SER A 151 6.99 -79.06 50.39
N TYR A 152 7.31 -77.76 50.29
CA TYR A 152 8.69 -77.26 50.42
C TYR A 152 8.93 -76.39 51.66
N GLY A 153 7.88 -75.78 52.22
CA GLY A 153 8.00 -74.84 53.32
C GLY A 153 8.53 -73.49 52.85
N TRP A 154 9.25 -72.78 53.72
CA TRP A 154 9.89 -71.51 53.37
C TRP A 154 10.97 -71.72 52.30
N LYS A 155 10.83 -71.00 51.18
CA LYS A 155 11.91 -70.76 50.22
C LYS A 155 12.93 -69.79 50.83
N ASP A 156 14.11 -69.73 50.22
CA ASP A 156 15.15 -68.75 50.53
C ASP A 156 14.65 -67.31 50.34
N TRP A 157 15.35 -66.35 50.95
CA TRP A 157 15.10 -64.93 50.71
C TRP A 157 15.61 -64.53 49.33
N THR A 158 14.76 -63.84 48.56
CA THR A 158 15.00 -63.42 47.19
C THR A 158 14.98 -61.89 47.09
N GLY A 159 15.76 -61.33 46.16
CA GLY A 159 16.06 -59.90 46.02
C GLY A 159 15.12 -59.11 45.11
N ASN A 160 15.47 -57.85 44.88
CA ASN A 160 14.64 -56.93 44.09
C ASN A 160 14.42 -57.45 42.65
N GLY A 161 13.16 -57.49 42.21
CA GLY A 161 12.78 -57.96 40.87
C GLY A 161 12.89 -59.48 40.63
N THR A 162 13.19 -60.31 41.63
CA THR A 162 13.36 -61.77 41.46
C THR A 162 12.09 -62.59 41.74
N VAL A 163 12.03 -63.87 41.36
CA VAL A 163 10.84 -64.70 41.52
C VAL A 163 10.84 -65.45 42.86
N SER A 164 9.80 -65.26 43.66
CA SER A 164 9.59 -65.92 44.95
C SER A 164 8.41 -66.90 44.87
N GLY A 165 8.71 -68.20 44.93
CA GLY A 165 7.71 -69.27 44.94
C GLY A 165 8.11 -70.47 44.07
N THR A 166 7.16 -70.98 43.29
CA THR A 166 7.34 -72.05 42.29
C THR A 166 6.58 -71.71 41.01
N LEU A 167 7.18 -71.92 39.84
CA LEU A 167 6.52 -71.77 38.54
C LEU A 167 6.22 -73.15 37.95
N ASN A 168 5.02 -73.36 37.40
CA ASN A 168 4.57 -74.59 36.73
C ASN A 168 4.56 -75.90 37.55
N GLU A 169 5.10 -75.92 38.78
CA GLU A 169 5.07 -77.08 39.68
C GLU A 169 3.70 -77.36 40.33
N ALA A 170 2.69 -76.53 40.07
CA ALA A 170 1.33 -76.63 40.61
C ALA A 170 1.23 -76.59 42.15
N LYS A 171 2.26 -76.09 42.84
CA LYS A 171 2.24 -75.87 44.31
C LYS A 171 1.53 -74.56 44.64
N ARG A 172 0.72 -74.55 45.69
CA ARG A 172 0.23 -73.28 46.26
C ARG A 172 1.32 -72.60 47.09
N LEU A 173 1.30 -71.29 47.08
CA LEU A 173 1.85 -70.44 48.15
C LEU A 173 0.84 -70.43 49.31
N GLU A 174 1.30 -70.65 50.54
CA GLU A 174 0.47 -70.61 51.77
C GLU A 174 0.75 -69.36 52.62
N ALA A 175 1.96 -68.81 52.55
CA ALA A 175 2.35 -67.58 53.22
C ALA A 175 3.48 -66.84 52.48
N LEU A 176 3.68 -65.56 52.81
CA LEU A 176 4.78 -64.74 52.33
C LEU A 176 5.30 -63.79 53.42
N GLU A 177 6.55 -63.39 53.27
CA GLU A 177 7.22 -62.35 54.07
C GLU A 177 7.96 -61.40 53.13
N ILE A 178 7.95 -60.10 53.46
CA ILE A 178 8.58 -59.02 52.68
C ILE A 178 9.23 -58.06 53.68
N LYS A 179 10.46 -57.61 53.44
CA LYS A 179 11.13 -56.60 54.26
C LYS A 179 11.95 -55.66 53.39
N THR A 180 11.95 -54.39 53.76
CA THR A 180 12.97 -53.43 53.30
C THR A 180 14.10 -53.36 54.33
N GLU A 181 15.33 -53.30 53.84
CA GLU A 181 16.55 -53.16 54.64
C GLU A 181 17.48 -52.13 53.96
N GLY A 182 18.40 -51.51 54.69
CA GLY A 182 19.31 -50.47 54.16
C GLY A 182 18.69 -49.10 53.81
N LEU A 183 17.41 -49.04 53.39
CA LEU A 183 16.72 -47.78 53.04
C LEU A 183 16.16 -47.05 54.26
N SER A 184 16.91 -46.04 54.73
CA SER A 184 16.51 -45.21 55.87
C SER A 184 15.15 -44.52 55.64
N GLY A 185 14.20 -44.78 56.54
CA GLY A 185 12.86 -44.18 56.50
C GLY A 185 11.90 -44.77 55.45
N VAL A 186 12.21 -45.92 54.85
CA VAL A 186 11.32 -46.67 53.94
C VAL A 186 11.02 -48.05 54.53
N GLY A 187 9.80 -48.24 55.02
CA GLY A 187 9.22 -49.53 55.37
C GLY A 187 8.32 -50.07 54.26
N VAL A 188 7.80 -51.28 54.46
CA VAL A 188 6.77 -51.90 53.61
C VAL A 188 5.66 -52.46 54.49
N ARG A 189 4.40 -52.37 54.03
CA ARG A 189 3.29 -53.15 54.59
C ARG A 189 2.57 -53.94 53.50
N TYR A 190 2.09 -55.12 53.86
CA TYR A 190 1.48 -56.06 52.93
C TYR A 190 0.38 -56.89 53.58
N GLN A 191 -0.53 -57.43 52.79
CA GLN A 191 -1.58 -58.34 53.26
C GLN A 191 -1.82 -59.45 52.23
N ALA A 192 -2.37 -60.57 52.70
CA ALA A 192 -2.72 -61.73 51.88
C ALA A 192 -4.23 -62.01 51.94
N HIS A 193 -4.80 -62.37 50.80
CA HIS A 193 -6.11 -63.00 50.70
C HIS A 193 -5.93 -64.52 50.74
N VAL A 194 -6.40 -65.16 51.80
CA VAL A 194 -6.23 -66.60 52.04
C VAL A 194 -7.56 -67.32 51.83
N GLN A 195 -7.53 -68.49 51.19
CA GLN A 195 -8.67 -69.38 51.01
C GLN A 195 -9.47 -69.54 52.31
N SER A 196 -10.79 -69.36 52.24
CA SER A 196 -11.74 -69.51 53.35
C SER A 196 -11.53 -68.57 54.56
N ILE A 197 -10.54 -67.69 54.53
CA ILE A 197 -10.27 -66.66 55.56
C ILE A 197 -10.52 -65.24 55.00
N GLY A 198 -10.26 -65.02 53.71
CA GLY A 198 -10.34 -63.70 53.07
C GLY A 198 -9.10 -62.85 53.30
N TRP A 199 -9.25 -61.53 53.25
CA TRP A 199 -8.18 -60.58 53.57
C TRP A 199 -7.81 -60.62 55.05
N GLN A 200 -6.57 -61.00 55.33
CA GLN A 200 -5.94 -60.83 56.64
C GLN A 200 -5.52 -59.38 56.87
N GLY A 201 -5.37 -58.98 58.14
CA GLY A 201 -4.90 -57.63 58.48
C GLY A 201 -3.46 -57.37 58.02
N TRP A 202 -3.17 -56.11 57.67
CA TRP A 202 -1.85 -55.65 57.22
C TRP A 202 -0.70 -56.09 58.15
N LYS A 203 0.35 -56.59 57.53
CA LYS A 203 1.65 -57.01 58.07
C LYS A 203 2.72 -56.01 57.70
N GLN A 204 3.75 -55.89 58.54
CA GLN A 204 4.91 -54.99 58.34
C GLN A 204 6.19 -55.81 58.11
N ASN A 205 7.32 -55.13 57.81
CA ASN A 205 8.62 -55.72 57.51
C ASN A 205 8.92 -57.05 58.24
N GLY A 206 8.91 -58.16 57.49
CA GLY A 206 9.28 -59.49 57.96
C GLY A 206 8.20 -60.26 58.75
N GLU A 207 7.03 -59.68 59.00
CA GLU A 207 5.91 -60.42 59.62
C GLU A 207 5.25 -61.38 58.62
N THR A 208 4.96 -62.61 59.04
CA THR A 208 4.28 -63.59 58.19
C THR A 208 2.86 -63.15 57.81
N ALA A 209 2.58 -63.03 56.51
CA ALA A 209 1.22 -62.93 55.95
C ALA A 209 0.83 -64.27 55.31
N GLY A 210 -0.37 -64.77 55.58
CA GLY A 210 -0.84 -66.08 55.12
C GLY A 210 -1.13 -67.07 56.25
N SER A 211 -0.94 -68.37 55.98
CA SER A 211 -1.34 -69.49 56.83
C SER A 211 -0.36 -70.67 56.75
N VAL A 212 0.83 -70.48 57.33
CA VAL A 212 1.94 -71.47 57.34
C VAL A 212 1.48 -72.86 57.79
N GLY A 213 1.60 -73.85 56.89
CA GLY A 213 1.36 -75.27 57.20
C GLY A 213 -0.12 -75.66 57.32
N GLN A 214 -1.05 -74.72 57.18
CA GLN A 214 -2.50 -74.97 57.34
C GLN A 214 -3.16 -75.53 56.08
N SER A 215 -2.39 -75.72 55.00
CA SER A 215 -2.87 -76.20 53.68
C SER A 215 -3.90 -75.31 52.96
N LEU A 216 -4.11 -74.08 53.44
CA LEU A 216 -4.86 -73.04 52.73
C LEU A 216 -3.91 -72.30 51.76
N ARG A 217 -4.41 -71.96 50.58
CA ARG A 217 -3.68 -71.18 49.57
C ARG A 217 -3.84 -69.68 49.82
N VAL A 218 -2.81 -68.90 49.51
CA VAL A 218 -2.95 -67.48 49.15
C VAL A 218 -3.51 -67.40 47.73
N GLU A 219 -4.42 -66.46 47.50
CA GLU A 219 -5.07 -66.22 46.20
C GLU A 219 -4.72 -64.84 45.63
N ALA A 220 -4.57 -63.82 46.48
CA ALA A 220 -4.19 -62.44 46.12
C ALA A 220 -3.35 -61.75 47.22
N ILE A 221 -2.66 -60.67 46.85
CA ILE A 221 -1.85 -59.82 47.74
C ILE A 221 -2.07 -58.32 47.46
N ARG A 222 -1.79 -57.48 48.46
CA ARG A 222 -1.58 -56.02 48.33
C ARG A 222 -0.29 -55.65 49.07
N ILE A 223 0.50 -54.74 48.53
CA ILE A 223 1.80 -54.31 49.06
C ILE A 223 1.94 -52.79 48.86
N GLU A 224 2.30 -52.03 49.89
CA GLU A 224 2.55 -50.59 49.80
C GLU A 224 3.71 -50.15 50.71
N LEU A 225 4.35 -49.02 50.38
CA LEU A 225 5.47 -48.48 51.15
C LEU A 225 5.00 -47.62 52.33
N THR A 226 5.82 -47.58 53.39
CA THR A 226 5.53 -46.85 54.63
C THR A 226 6.74 -46.05 55.11
N GLY A 227 6.54 -45.10 56.02
CA GLY A 227 7.61 -44.25 56.55
C GLY A 227 7.86 -42.97 55.74
N ILE A 228 8.71 -42.09 56.29
CA ILE A 228 8.87 -40.69 55.84
C ILE A 228 9.48 -40.54 54.44
N ASN A 229 10.27 -41.52 53.98
CA ASN A 229 10.89 -41.52 52.65
C ASN A 229 10.10 -42.35 51.61
N ALA A 230 8.99 -43.01 51.97
CA ALA A 230 8.20 -43.83 51.05
C ALA A 230 7.77 -43.06 49.79
N GLY A 231 7.45 -41.77 49.93
CA GLY A 231 7.04 -40.90 48.82
C GLY A 231 8.11 -40.63 47.75
N LYS A 232 9.34 -41.14 47.91
CA LYS A 232 10.45 -41.10 46.92
C LYS A 232 10.52 -42.35 46.04
N TYR A 233 9.75 -43.39 46.35
CA TYR A 233 9.81 -44.69 45.67
C TYR A 233 8.41 -45.14 45.23
N ASP A 234 8.39 -46.07 44.29
CA ASP A 234 7.22 -46.82 43.86
C ASP A 234 7.50 -48.33 44.03
N ILE A 235 6.53 -49.08 44.54
CA ILE A 235 6.60 -50.54 44.66
C ILE A 235 5.63 -51.20 43.68
N TYR A 236 6.18 -51.96 42.75
CA TYR A 236 5.46 -52.74 41.74
C TYR A 236 5.51 -54.22 42.11
N TYR A 237 4.45 -54.98 41.86
CA TYR A 237 4.40 -56.41 42.13
C TYR A 237 3.40 -57.13 41.24
N ARG A 238 3.69 -58.40 40.94
CA ARG A 238 2.77 -59.28 40.21
C ARG A 238 2.73 -60.68 40.81
N ALA A 239 1.62 -61.37 40.55
CA ALA A 239 1.36 -62.73 41.02
C ALA A 239 1.37 -63.72 39.84
N TYR A 240 1.96 -64.90 40.07
CA TYR A 240 1.79 -66.05 39.19
C TYR A 240 0.64 -66.91 39.72
N CYS A 241 -0.46 -66.96 38.98
CA CYS A 241 -1.70 -67.59 39.39
C CYS A 241 -2.05 -68.81 38.52
N GLN A 242 -2.54 -69.87 39.17
CA GLN A 242 -3.02 -71.08 38.49
C GLN A 242 -4.01 -70.74 37.36
N THR A 243 -3.80 -71.33 36.18
CA THR A 243 -4.56 -71.11 34.93
C THR A 243 -4.32 -69.76 34.23
N TYR A 244 -3.74 -68.76 34.88
CA TYR A 244 -3.49 -67.44 34.26
C TYR A 244 -2.01 -67.12 34.01
N GLY A 245 -1.08 -67.82 34.67
CA GLY A 245 0.34 -67.47 34.60
C GLY A 245 0.61 -66.18 35.37
N TRP A 246 1.55 -65.36 34.89
CA TRP A 246 1.75 -64.01 35.41
C TRP A 246 0.54 -63.13 35.07
N LEU A 247 -0.05 -62.51 36.09
CA LEU A 247 -0.89 -61.32 35.89
C LEU A 247 -0.01 -60.08 35.74
N ASP A 248 -0.62 -58.97 35.32
CA ASP A 248 0.05 -57.68 35.18
C ASP A 248 0.58 -57.13 36.52
N TRP A 249 1.41 -56.10 36.43
CA TRP A 249 2.00 -55.42 37.58
C TRP A 249 0.98 -54.50 38.27
N ALA A 250 0.67 -54.82 39.52
CA ALA A 250 0.07 -53.91 40.48
C ALA A 250 1.12 -52.92 41.02
N LYS A 251 0.68 -51.76 41.48
CA LYS A 251 1.50 -50.70 42.07
C LYS A 251 0.92 -50.21 43.40
N ASN A 252 1.78 -49.87 44.37
CA ASN A 252 1.46 -49.06 45.57
C ASN A 252 0.08 -49.35 46.23
N GLY A 253 -0.18 -50.61 46.62
CA GLY A 253 -1.41 -51.02 47.32
C GLY A 253 -2.53 -51.58 46.44
N GLN A 254 -2.39 -51.54 45.11
CA GLN A 254 -3.33 -52.18 44.17
C GLN A 254 -3.43 -53.70 44.38
N LEU A 255 -4.51 -54.32 43.91
CA LEU A 255 -4.66 -55.77 43.95
C LEU A 255 -3.74 -56.47 42.95
N SER A 256 -3.08 -57.55 43.40
CA SER A 256 -2.51 -58.56 42.50
C SER A 256 -2.95 -59.97 42.87
N GLY A 257 -3.36 -60.77 41.87
CA GLY A 257 -3.79 -62.17 42.05
C GLY A 257 -5.26 -62.40 41.69
N THR A 258 -5.91 -63.38 42.35
CA THR A 258 -7.33 -63.72 42.10
C THR A 258 -8.16 -63.77 43.38
N ILE A 259 -9.46 -63.46 43.28
CA ILE A 259 -10.43 -63.63 44.38
C ILE A 259 -11.71 -64.30 43.88
N GLY A 260 -12.24 -65.24 44.66
CA GLY A 260 -13.47 -65.99 44.36
C GLY A 260 -13.32 -67.08 43.28
N MET A 261 -12.33 -66.95 42.40
CA MET A 261 -12.05 -67.88 41.29
C MET A 261 -11.46 -69.24 41.74
N SER A 262 -11.17 -69.40 43.03
CA SER A 262 -10.49 -70.57 43.64
C SER A 262 -9.15 -70.96 43.00
N LYS A 263 -8.43 -69.99 42.42
CA LYS A 263 -7.07 -70.19 41.90
C LYS A 263 -6.06 -69.88 42.99
N ARG A 264 -5.05 -70.74 43.14
CA ARG A 264 -3.89 -70.48 44.00
C ARG A 264 -2.91 -69.50 43.31
N MET A 265 -2.26 -68.68 44.11
CA MET A 265 -0.95 -68.12 43.78
C MET A 265 0.11 -69.21 43.92
N GLU A 266 1.07 -69.29 43.00
CA GLU A 266 2.19 -70.25 43.01
C GLU A 266 3.53 -69.54 43.21
N ALA A 267 3.67 -68.32 42.69
CA ALA A 267 4.79 -67.42 42.90
C ALA A 267 4.37 -65.94 42.88
N PHE A 268 5.25 -65.06 43.30
CA PHE A 268 5.13 -63.60 43.15
C PHE A 268 6.50 -62.97 42.84
N GLN A 269 6.47 -61.74 42.33
CA GLN A 269 7.64 -60.92 42.00
C GLN A 269 7.37 -59.49 42.46
N ILE A 270 8.36 -58.80 43.04
CA ILE A 270 8.24 -57.41 43.53
C ILE A 270 9.46 -56.61 43.06
N LEU A 271 9.22 -55.43 42.50
CA LEU A 271 10.26 -54.45 42.17
C LEU A 271 10.00 -53.14 42.94
N LEU A 272 10.99 -52.73 43.73
CA LEU A 272 11.12 -51.38 44.27
C LEU A 272 11.97 -50.54 43.32
N GLN A 273 11.49 -49.34 42.99
CA GLN A 273 12.20 -48.38 42.13
C GLN A 273 11.96 -46.94 42.60
N GLU A 274 12.77 -46.00 42.11
CA GLU A 274 12.54 -44.57 42.36
C GLU A 274 11.23 -44.10 41.73
N LYS A 275 10.55 -43.15 42.41
CA LYS A 275 9.21 -42.72 42.03
C LYS A 275 9.21 -41.97 40.71
N GLY A 276 8.31 -42.37 39.82
CA GLY A 276 8.24 -41.84 38.45
C GLY A 276 9.02 -42.64 37.42
N GLY A 277 9.77 -43.68 37.81
CA GLY A 277 10.27 -44.68 36.87
C GLY A 277 9.12 -45.39 36.12
N ALA A 278 9.41 -45.89 34.92
CA ALA A 278 8.46 -46.63 34.09
C ALA A 278 7.95 -47.91 34.78
N ALA A 279 6.76 -48.39 34.43
CA ALA A 279 6.25 -49.66 34.94
C ALA A 279 7.09 -50.84 34.38
N PRO A 280 7.36 -51.92 35.14
CA PRO A 280 8.18 -53.05 34.66
C PRO A 280 7.47 -53.99 33.65
N GLY A 281 6.42 -53.50 32.98
CA GLY A 281 5.51 -54.22 32.11
C GLY A 281 4.10 -53.64 32.18
N SER A 282 3.12 -54.33 31.59
CA SER A 282 1.70 -53.94 31.64
C SER A 282 1.18 -53.87 33.08
N THR A 283 0.20 -52.98 33.31
CA THR A 283 -0.48 -52.75 34.60
C THR A 283 -2.02 -52.79 34.45
N SER A 284 -2.54 -53.40 33.38
CA SER A 284 -3.95 -53.28 32.96
C SER A 284 -4.87 -54.33 33.59
N ASP A 285 -4.39 -55.55 33.82
CA ASP A 285 -5.16 -56.63 34.46
C ASP A 285 -4.40 -57.38 35.57
N PRO A 286 -3.91 -56.67 36.61
CA PRO A 286 -3.11 -57.28 37.68
C PRO A 286 -3.92 -58.20 38.60
N TYR A 287 -5.25 -58.09 38.54
CA TYR A 287 -6.19 -58.73 39.45
C TYR A 287 -7.44 -59.24 38.73
N ARG A 288 -7.85 -60.48 39.05
CA ARG A 288 -9.07 -61.11 38.51
C ARG A 288 -10.06 -61.52 39.61
N SER A 289 -11.33 -61.26 39.37
CA SER A 289 -12.43 -61.48 40.32
C SER A 289 -13.54 -62.31 39.67
N SER A 290 -14.16 -63.24 40.39
CA SER A 290 -15.49 -63.76 40.03
C SER A 290 -16.63 -62.90 40.57
N TYR A 291 -16.35 -61.98 41.49
CA TYR A 291 -17.32 -61.09 42.13
C TYR A 291 -17.42 -59.75 41.38
N VAL A 292 -18.63 -59.22 41.26
CA VAL A 292 -18.90 -57.94 40.61
C VAL A 292 -18.60 -56.77 41.55
N ALA A 293 -18.93 -56.90 42.84
CA ALA A 293 -18.77 -55.81 43.81
C ALA A 293 -18.45 -56.33 45.22
N ARG A 294 -17.92 -55.45 46.08
CA ARG A 294 -17.68 -55.71 47.51
C ARG A 294 -17.98 -54.52 48.41
N ILE A 295 -18.23 -54.80 49.68
CA ILE A 295 -18.40 -53.82 50.76
C ILE A 295 -17.52 -54.25 51.93
N GLY A 296 -16.47 -53.48 52.24
CA GLY A 296 -15.41 -53.95 53.13
C GLY A 296 -14.80 -55.24 52.58
N ASN A 297 -14.82 -56.31 53.39
CA ASN A 297 -14.35 -57.65 53.00
C ASN A 297 -15.49 -58.59 52.52
N SER A 298 -16.73 -58.11 52.45
CA SER A 298 -17.89 -58.90 51.95
C SER A 298 -18.03 -58.76 50.44
N TYR A 299 -18.03 -59.87 49.70
CA TYR A 299 -18.09 -59.89 48.24
C TYR A 299 -19.45 -60.37 47.71
N TYR A 300 -19.86 -59.86 46.54
CA TYR A 300 -21.17 -60.08 45.93
C TYR A 300 -21.05 -60.43 44.44
N THR A 301 -21.87 -61.37 43.97
CA THR A 301 -21.85 -61.79 42.55
C THR A 301 -22.58 -60.82 41.62
N THR A 302 -23.41 -59.92 42.13
CA THR A 302 -23.98 -58.79 41.37
C THR A 302 -23.91 -57.47 42.13
N LEU A 303 -23.93 -56.35 41.39
CA LEU A 303 -24.01 -55.01 41.97
C LEU A 303 -25.32 -54.79 42.73
N LYS A 304 -26.43 -55.43 42.29
CA LYS A 304 -27.73 -55.38 42.96
C LYS A 304 -27.68 -55.96 44.36
N GLN A 305 -27.09 -57.15 44.53
CA GLN A 305 -26.91 -57.76 45.85
C GLN A 305 -26.10 -56.86 46.79
N ALA A 306 -25.03 -56.22 46.29
CA ALA A 306 -24.24 -55.29 47.09
C ALA A 306 -25.07 -54.07 47.53
N LEU A 307 -25.81 -53.44 46.61
CA LEU A 307 -26.67 -52.28 46.92
C LEU A 307 -27.82 -52.63 47.87
N GLU A 308 -28.41 -53.82 47.76
CA GLU A 308 -29.44 -54.31 48.67
C GLU A 308 -28.89 -54.53 50.08
N GLN A 309 -27.71 -55.17 50.21
CA GLN A 309 -27.06 -55.47 51.50
C GLN A 309 -26.30 -54.27 52.11
N ALA A 310 -26.06 -53.20 51.35
CA ALA A 310 -25.36 -52.01 51.82
C ALA A 310 -26.08 -51.31 52.99
N ALA A 311 -25.33 -50.91 54.02
CA ALA A 311 -25.79 -49.90 54.97
C ALA A 311 -25.85 -48.51 54.31
N SER A 312 -26.67 -47.60 54.84
CA SER A 312 -26.68 -46.22 54.35
C SER A 312 -25.34 -45.54 54.62
N GLY A 313 -24.74 -44.93 53.60
CA GLY A 313 -23.39 -44.37 53.62
C GLY A 313 -22.27 -45.36 53.27
N ALA A 314 -22.59 -46.62 52.91
CA ALA A 314 -21.56 -47.59 52.55
C ALA A 314 -20.85 -47.27 51.23
N LYS A 315 -19.53 -47.53 51.19
CA LYS A 315 -18.73 -47.54 49.97
C LYS A 315 -18.79 -48.93 49.34
N ILE A 316 -19.28 -48.99 48.10
CA ILE A 316 -19.41 -50.18 47.28
C ILE A 316 -18.31 -50.12 46.22
N TYR A 317 -17.36 -51.03 46.29
CA TYR A 317 -16.29 -51.15 45.31
C TYR A 317 -16.74 -52.10 44.20
N VAL A 318 -16.61 -51.69 42.94
CA VAL A 318 -16.96 -52.50 41.76
C VAL A 318 -15.67 -53.04 41.17
N CYS A 319 -15.58 -54.36 41.08
CA CYS A 319 -14.34 -55.08 40.82
C CYS A 319 -14.13 -55.42 39.32
N GLN A 320 -15.21 -55.40 38.53
CA GLN A 320 -15.22 -55.70 37.09
C GLN A 320 -16.44 -55.07 36.39
N ASN A 321 -16.38 -54.93 35.07
CA ASN A 321 -17.51 -54.48 34.24
C ASN A 321 -18.74 -55.35 34.49
N CYS A 322 -19.93 -54.73 34.56
CA CYS A 322 -21.15 -55.45 34.91
C CYS A 322 -22.42 -54.85 34.29
N THR A 323 -23.47 -55.64 34.25
CA THR A 323 -24.82 -55.18 33.92
C THR A 323 -25.61 -54.80 35.17
N PHE A 324 -26.44 -53.76 35.06
CA PHE A 324 -27.32 -53.30 36.13
C PHE A 324 -28.64 -52.78 35.55
N GLY A 325 -29.77 -53.09 36.19
CA GLY A 325 -31.12 -52.68 35.74
C GLY A 325 -31.85 -51.89 36.83
N ASP A 326 -33.02 -51.35 36.49
CA ASP A 326 -33.80 -50.47 37.38
C ASP A 326 -33.98 -51.07 38.78
N THR A 327 -33.43 -50.36 39.76
CA THR A 327 -33.40 -50.76 41.16
C THR A 327 -33.72 -49.54 42.02
N LEU A 328 -34.76 -49.67 42.85
CA LEU A 328 -35.17 -48.63 43.80
C LEU A 328 -34.27 -48.68 45.04
N ILE A 329 -33.46 -47.65 45.25
CA ILE A 329 -32.41 -47.62 46.28
C ILE A 329 -32.71 -46.49 47.29
N ASN A 330 -33.35 -46.84 48.39
CA ASN A 330 -33.72 -45.89 49.46
C ASN A 330 -32.64 -45.81 50.55
N LYS A 331 -31.40 -45.47 50.14
CA LYS A 331 -30.25 -45.27 51.03
C LYS A 331 -29.17 -44.40 50.35
N SER A 332 -28.31 -43.78 51.17
CA SER A 332 -27.08 -43.14 50.69
C SER A 332 -25.99 -44.19 50.41
N PHE A 333 -25.10 -43.96 49.45
CA PHE A 333 -23.99 -44.88 49.12
C PHE A 333 -22.91 -44.19 48.27
N SER A 334 -21.77 -44.86 48.08
CA SER A 334 -20.82 -44.54 47.01
C SER A 334 -20.58 -45.76 46.11
N VAL A 335 -20.60 -45.59 44.79
CA VAL A 335 -20.19 -46.63 43.81
C VAL A 335 -18.83 -46.24 43.25
N ILE A 336 -17.82 -47.05 43.53
CA ILE A 336 -16.40 -46.74 43.33
C ILE A 336 -15.77 -47.84 42.45
N PRO A 337 -15.12 -47.53 41.32
CA PRO A 337 -14.28 -48.49 40.59
C PRO A 337 -13.08 -48.87 41.47
N GLU A 338 -12.78 -50.16 41.65
CA GLU A 338 -11.82 -50.58 42.69
C GLU A 338 -10.35 -50.36 42.31
N GLU A 339 -9.93 -50.84 41.13
CA GLU A 339 -8.50 -50.94 40.75
C GLU A 339 -8.20 -50.48 39.31
N LYS A 340 -9.24 -50.41 38.47
CA LYS A 340 -9.20 -50.08 37.04
C LYS A 340 -10.52 -49.45 36.60
N ASP A 341 -10.55 -48.85 35.41
CA ASP A 341 -11.77 -48.26 34.83
C ASP A 341 -12.90 -49.30 34.72
N ILE A 342 -14.11 -48.93 35.18
CA ILE A 342 -15.28 -49.81 35.20
C ILE A 342 -16.41 -49.23 34.35
N THR A 343 -17.00 -50.07 33.51
CA THR A 343 -18.28 -49.81 32.84
C THR A 343 -19.41 -50.60 33.50
N ILE A 344 -20.44 -49.88 33.95
CA ILE A 344 -21.74 -50.40 34.34
C ILE A 344 -22.70 -50.14 33.17
N THR A 345 -23.25 -51.19 32.58
CA THR A 345 -24.13 -51.10 31.40
C THR A 345 -25.57 -51.41 31.79
N TYR A 346 -26.53 -50.63 31.28
CA TYR A 346 -27.95 -50.85 31.57
C TYR A 346 -28.45 -52.14 30.90
N ALA A 347 -29.00 -53.03 31.72
CA ALA A 347 -29.75 -54.20 31.27
C ALA A 347 -31.25 -53.93 31.37
N PRO A 348 -31.99 -53.86 30.25
CA PRO A 348 -33.45 -53.84 30.29
C PRO A 348 -34.01 -55.20 30.68
N VAL A 349 -35.27 -55.24 31.10
CA VAL A 349 -35.97 -56.49 31.48
C VAL A 349 -36.46 -57.26 30.25
N ASP A 350 -36.91 -56.54 29.22
CA ASP A 350 -37.10 -57.02 27.85
C ASP A 350 -36.38 -56.03 26.92
N GLN A 351 -35.71 -56.51 25.88
CA GLN A 351 -35.05 -55.66 24.88
C GLN A 351 -36.05 -54.91 23.98
N ASN A 352 -37.32 -55.34 23.95
CA ASN A 352 -38.39 -54.71 23.19
C ASN A 352 -39.18 -53.68 24.03
N GLU A 353 -39.19 -53.79 25.36
CA GLU A 353 -39.96 -52.88 26.22
C GLU A 353 -39.12 -51.70 26.73
N ALA A 354 -39.39 -50.54 26.12
CA ALA A 354 -38.97 -49.24 26.60
C ALA A 354 -39.59 -48.93 27.98
N ASN A 355 -38.91 -49.27 29.08
CA ASN A 355 -39.38 -48.88 30.42
C ASN A 355 -39.21 -47.37 30.63
N ASP A 356 -40.28 -46.62 30.36
CA ASP A 356 -40.34 -45.16 30.45
C ASP A 356 -40.40 -44.61 31.89
N SER A 357 -40.39 -45.47 32.91
CA SER A 357 -40.28 -45.08 34.33
C SER A 357 -38.95 -45.46 34.99
N ALA A 358 -38.05 -46.14 34.27
CA ALA A 358 -36.80 -46.68 34.81
C ALA A 358 -35.67 -45.64 34.92
N GLY A 359 -34.94 -45.69 36.04
CA GLY A 359 -33.57 -45.20 36.12
C GLY A 359 -32.57 -46.36 36.09
N MET A 360 -31.28 -46.13 35.80
CA MET A 360 -30.27 -47.14 36.15
C MET A 360 -30.11 -47.15 37.69
N PHE A 361 -30.02 -45.97 38.30
CA PHE A 361 -30.13 -45.77 39.74
C PHE A 361 -31.34 -44.88 40.04
N ARG A 362 -32.29 -45.36 40.84
CA ARG A 362 -33.56 -44.66 41.13
C ARG A 362 -33.87 -44.62 42.62
N SER A 363 -34.21 -43.46 43.17
CA SER A 363 -34.64 -43.31 44.57
C SER A 363 -36.15 -43.22 44.69
N GLY A 364 -36.68 -43.51 45.89
CA GLY A 364 -37.98 -43.00 46.33
C GLY A 364 -37.94 -41.48 46.48
N MET A 365 -39.10 -40.86 46.75
CA MET A 365 -39.24 -39.39 46.82
C MET A 365 -39.10 -38.83 48.24
N ASP A 366 -39.01 -39.70 49.24
CA ASP A 366 -39.35 -39.36 50.63
C ASP A 366 -38.19 -38.80 51.47
N GLN A 367 -36.94 -38.90 51.00
CA GLN A 367 -35.74 -38.52 51.77
C GLN A 367 -34.58 -38.01 50.90
N ASN A 368 -33.74 -37.16 51.48
CA ASN A 368 -32.52 -36.64 50.85
C ASN A 368 -31.36 -37.66 50.94
N TYR A 369 -31.27 -38.58 49.98
CA TYR A 369 -30.12 -39.50 49.87
C TYR A 369 -28.86 -38.77 49.37
N ILE A 370 -27.68 -39.31 49.66
CA ILE A 370 -26.39 -38.83 49.14
C ILE A 370 -25.72 -39.96 48.36
N TRP A 371 -25.53 -39.76 47.07
CA TRP A 371 -24.90 -40.70 46.15
C TRP A 371 -23.62 -40.09 45.57
N GLU A 372 -22.51 -40.80 45.73
CA GLU A 372 -21.25 -40.48 45.03
C GLU A 372 -20.92 -41.58 44.01
N PHE A 373 -20.51 -41.17 42.82
CA PHE A 373 -20.09 -42.07 41.75
C PHE A 373 -18.64 -41.77 41.36
N GLY A 374 -17.85 -42.84 41.21
CA GLY A 374 -16.46 -42.82 40.76
C GLY A 374 -15.44 -42.52 41.86
N SER A 375 -14.23 -42.17 41.41
CA SER A 375 -13.04 -42.01 42.27
C SER A 375 -12.06 -41.03 41.62
N ASP A 376 -11.06 -40.57 42.37
CA ASP A 376 -10.02 -39.70 41.82
C ASP A 376 -8.98 -40.49 40.97
N ASN A 377 -8.94 -41.82 41.10
CA ASN A 377 -7.91 -42.69 40.50
C ASN A 377 -8.35 -43.40 39.21
N CYS A 378 -9.56 -43.96 39.20
CA CYS A 378 -10.12 -44.76 38.10
C CYS A 378 -11.48 -44.18 37.66
N LYS A 379 -11.81 -44.29 36.38
CA LYS A 379 -13.08 -43.82 35.82
C LYS A 379 -14.22 -44.81 36.06
N LEU A 380 -15.41 -44.25 36.13
CA LEU A 380 -16.66 -45.00 36.14
C LEU A 380 -17.51 -44.57 34.95
N TYR A 381 -17.99 -45.52 34.17
CA TYR A 381 -18.87 -45.30 33.02
C TYR A 381 -20.25 -45.88 33.34
N LEU A 382 -21.26 -45.02 33.43
CA LEU A 382 -22.66 -45.39 33.62
C LEU A 382 -23.38 -45.30 32.27
N ASN A 383 -23.41 -46.41 31.54
CA ASN A 383 -23.94 -46.48 30.18
C ASN A 383 -25.42 -46.91 30.20
N GLY A 384 -26.33 -45.99 29.87
CA GLY A 384 -27.77 -46.24 29.70
C GLY A 384 -28.13 -47.16 28.53
N ASN A 385 -27.15 -47.52 27.69
CA ASN A 385 -27.23 -48.54 26.65
C ASN A 385 -28.31 -48.29 25.57
N GLY A 386 -28.83 -47.07 25.45
CA GLY A 386 -29.95 -46.73 24.56
C GLY A 386 -31.33 -47.19 25.06
N TYR A 387 -31.43 -47.94 26.17
CA TYR A 387 -32.69 -48.47 26.71
C TYR A 387 -33.14 -47.77 28.00
N CYS A 388 -32.20 -47.34 28.84
CA CYS A 388 -32.49 -46.64 30.09
C CYS A 388 -33.20 -45.30 29.82
N ASN A 389 -34.29 -44.97 30.53
CA ASN A 389 -34.94 -43.68 30.34
C ASN A 389 -34.03 -42.54 30.83
N THR A 390 -33.65 -42.54 32.11
CA THR A 390 -32.65 -41.59 32.65
C THR A 390 -31.57 -42.32 33.43
N GLY A 391 -30.29 -41.99 33.24
CA GLY A 391 -29.18 -42.68 33.91
C GLY A 391 -29.31 -42.69 35.44
N VAL A 392 -29.39 -41.51 36.06
CA VAL A 392 -29.56 -41.39 37.53
C VAL A 392 -30.78 -40.53 37.87
N ILE A 393 -31.72 -41.10 38.63
CA ILE A 393 -32.94 -40.44 39.13
C ILE A 393 -32.85 -40.36 40.66
N CYS A 394 -32.69 -39.16 41.21
CA CYS A 394 -32.53 -38.96 42.66
C CYS A 394 -33.42 -37.81 43.18
N ALA A 395 -34.14 -38.04 44.28
CA ALA A 395 -35.18 -37.14 44.76
C ALA A 395 -35.24 -37.11 46.30
N PRO A 396 -35.14 -35.93 46.95
CA PRO A 396 -34.47 -34.68 46.57
C PRO A 396 -32.95 -34.71 46.89
N GLY A 397 -32.32 -35.87 46.75
CA GLY A 397 -30.94 -36.12 47.20
C GLY A 397 -29.81 -35.38 46.46
N THR A 398 -28.58 -35.62 46.91
CA THR A 398 -27.35 -35.14 46.25
C THR A 398 -26.73 -36.25 45.41
N VAL A 399 -26.42 -35.95 44.15
CA VAL A 399 -25.66 -36.82 43.23
C VAL A 399 -24.35 -36.15 42.88
N THR A 400 -23.21 -36.80 43.15
CA THR A 400 -21.87 -36.27 42.86
C THR A 400 -21.11 -37.20 41.93
N LEU A 401 -20.65 -36.67 40.79
CA LEU A 401 -19.78 -37.36 39.83
C LEU A 401 -18.31 -36.96 40.04
N LYS A 402 -17.45 -37.93 40.36
CA LYS A 402 -15.98 -37.81 40.39
C LYS A 402 -15.40 -38.73 39.31
N ASN A 403 -14.65 -38.20 38.34
CA ASN A 403 -14.11 -38.98 37.20
C ASN A 403 -15.14 -39.92 36.52
N THR A 404 -16.42 -39.53 36.50
CA THR A 404 -17.53 -40.41 36.09
C THR A 404 -18.23 -39.89 34.84
N THR A 405 -18.37 -40.75 33.83
CA THR A 405 -19.16 -40.49 32.63
C THR A 405 -20.53 -41.13 32.75
N VAL A 406 -21.60 -40.35 32.52
CA VAL A 406 -22.96 -40.87 32.31
C VAL A 406 -23.32 -40.74 30.84
N SER A 407 -23.86 -41.77 30.20
CA SER A 407 -24.13 -41.74 28.75
C SER A 407 -25.34 -42.54 28.29
N GLY A 408 -25.76 -42.33 27.03
CA GLY A 408 -26.64 -43.26 26.31
C GLY A 408 -28.04 -43.44 26.89
N SER A 409 -28.63 -42.40 27.49
CA SER A 409 -30.00 -42.45 28.06
C SER A 409 -31.06 -41.91 27.08
N ARG A 410 -32.27 -42.49 27.08
CA ARG A 410 -33.38 -42.13 26.17
C ARG A 410 -34.04 -40.78 26.47
N THR A 411 -33.86 -40.24 27.68
CA THR A 411 -34.08 -38.83 27.99
C THR A 411 -32.83 -38.24 28.65
N ASN A 412 -32.77 -38.16 29.97
CA ASN A 412 -31.76 -37.36 30.66
C ASN A 412 -30.54 -38.19 31.11
N GLY A 413 -29.38 -37.58 31.25
CA GLY A 413 -28.25 -38.23 31.94
C GLY A 413 -28.52 -38.36 33.44
N ILE A 414 -28.83 -37.24 34.09
CA ILE A 414 -29.23 -37.16 35.50
C ILE A 414 -30.50 -36.32 35.63
N PHE A 415 -31.45 -36.79 36.43
CA PHE A 415 -32.67 -36.07 36.77
C PHE A 415 -32.88 -36.01 38.29
N SER A 416 -33.32 -34.85 38.77
CA SER A 416 -33.79 -34.64 40.14
C SER A 416 -35.01 -33.72 40.19
N TYR A 417 -35.93 -34.01 41.10
CA TYR A 417 -37.08 -33.15 41.37
C TYR A 417 -36.70 -31.87 42.16
N GLY A 418 -35.62 -31.92 42.96
CA GLY A 418 -35.21 -30.78 43.80
C GLY A 418 -33.83 -30.86 44.44
N GLY A 419 -33.02 -31.83 44.06
CA GLY A 419 -31.73 -32.12 44.68
C GLY A 419 -30.54 -31.35 44.12
N THR A 420 -29.34 -31.72 44.56
CA THR A 420 -28.08 -31.11 44.10
C THR A 420 -27.29 -32.08 43.23
N ILE A 421 -27.01 -31.70 41.98
CA ILE A 421 -26.17 -32.49 41.06
C ILE A 421 -24.80 -31.81 40.97
N ARG A 422 -23.72 -32.55 41.23
CA ARG A 422 -22.34 -32.04 41.20
C ARG A 422 -21.50 -32.72 40.12
N LEU A 423 -20.87 -31.92 39.28
CA LEU A 423 -19.90 -32.36 38.28
C LEU A 423 -18.49 -31.87 38.68
N GLY A 424 -17.65 -32.82 39.07
CA GLY A 424 -16.22 -32.62 39.33
C GLY A 424 -15.35 -32.72 38.08
N GLN A 425 -14.04 -32.59 38.24
CA GLN A 425 -13.07 -32.87 37.18
C GLN A 425 -13.11 -34.34 36.75
N GLY A 426 -12.73 -34.61 35.49
CA GLY A 426 -12.77 -35.93 34.86
C GLY A 426 -14.18 -36.48 34.56
N SER A 427 -15.23 -35.91 35.15
CA SER A 427 -16.61 -36.34 34.95
C SER A 427 -17.23 -35.82 33.64
N GLY A 428 -18.31 -36.45 33.19
CA GLY A 428 -19.06 -35.95 32.05
C GLY A 428 -20.44 -36.57 31.86
N ILE A 429 -21.23 -35.95 30.98
CA ILE A 429 -22.54 -36.46 30.55
C ILE A 429 -22.62 -36.36 29.02
N HIS A 430 -22.83 -37.49 28.34
CA HIS A 430 -22.61 -37.64 26.90
C HIS A 430 -23.78 -38.34 26.19
N GLN A 431 -24.18 -37.84 25.01
CA GLN A 431 -25.07 -38.55 24.07
C GLN A 431 -26.47 -38.97 24.62
N CYS A 432 -27.04 -38.23 25.58
CA CYS A 432 -28.42 -38.48 26.03
C CYS A 432 -29.45 -37.80 25.12
N LYS A 433 -30.58 -38.48 24.86
CA LYS A 433 -31.58 -38.07 23.85
C LYS A 433 -32.56 -36.97 24.32
N HIS A 434 -32.39 -36.46 25.54
CA HIS A 434 -32.97 -35.21 26.01
C HIS A 434 -31.88 -34.33 26.66
N SER A 435 -31.82 -34.15 27.99
CA SER A 435 -30.90 -33.21 28.66
C SER A 435 -29.77 -33.87 29.43
N GLY A 436 -28.68 -33.12 29.68
CA GLY A 436 -27.52 -33.65 30.42
C GLY A 436 -27.85 -33.86 31.90
N ALA A 437 -27.99 -32.76 32.63
CA ALA A 437 -28.43 -32.79 34.03
C ALA A 437 -29.64 -31.87 34.23
N VAL A 438 -30.66 -32.37 34.94
CA VAL A 438 -31.90 -31.65 35.26
C VAL A 438 -32.15 -31.65 36.77
N SER A 439 -32.39 -30.49 37.38
CA SER A 439 -32.87 -30.38 38.78
C SER A 439 -33.98 -29.33 38.94
N ILE A 440 -35.25 -29.75 38.85
CA ILE A 440 -36.41 -28.85 38.63
C ILE A 440 -36.52 -27.74 39.69
N THR A 441 -36.43 -28.09 40.97
CA THR A 441 -36.48 -27.12 42.09
C THR A 441 -35.15 -26.96 42.82
N GLY A 442 -34.09 -27.64 42.37
CA GLY A 442 -32.80 -27.73 43.06
C GLY A 442 -31.64 -27.05 42.35
N THR A 443 -30.44 -27.59 42.54
CA THR A 443 -29.17 -26.97 42.11
C THR A 443 -28.34 -27.91 41.22
N ILE A 444 -27.66 -27.34 40.22
CA ILE A 444 -26.53 -27.99 39.52
C ILE A 444 -25.26 -27.18 39.79
N GLU A 445 -24.19 -27.86 40.19
CA GLU A 445 -22.87 -27.26 40.46
C GLU A 445 -21.80 -27.96 39.58
N MET A 446 -21.26 -27.24 38.61
CA MET A 446 -20.26 -27.73 37.66
C MET A 446 -18.93 -27.02 37.90
N SER A 447 -17.98 -27.76 38.46
CA SER A 447 -16.61 -27.29 38.77
C SER A 447 -15.57 -27.76 37.75
N GLY A 448 -15.96 -28.71 36.89
CA GLY A 448 -15.13 -29.32 35.88
C GLY A 448 -15.93 -30.29 35.01
N GLY A 449 -15.23 -31.04 34.17
CA GLY A 449 -15.84 -32.06 33.32
C GLY A 449 -16.50 -31.52 32.05
N VAL A 450 -17.20 -32.40 31.32
CA VAL A 450 -17.78 -32.11 29.99
C VAL A 450 -19.25 -32.54 29.89
N VAL A 451 -20.13 -31.66 29.42
CA VAL A 451 -21.53 -31.98 29.11
C VAL A 451 -21.80 -31.71 27.64
N GLN A 452 -21.99 -32.77 26.85
CA GLN A 452 -22.03 -32.62 25.39
C GLN A 452 -22.88 -33.64 24.63
N SER A 453 -23.29 -33.25 23.42
CA SER A 453 -24.08 -34.06 22.49
C SER A 453 -25.44 -34.48 23.06
N MET A 454 -26.04 -33.63 23.91
CA MET A 454 -27.44 -33.74 24.31
C MET A 454 -28.35 -33.35 23.14
N SER A 455 -29.52 -33.96 23.00
CA SER A 455 -30.52 -33.51 22.02
C SER A 455 -31.33 -32.29 22.49
N GLY A 456 -31.42 -32.08 23.81
CA GLY A 456 -32.01 -30.92 24.47
C GLY A 456 -30.95 -30.10 25.23
N ASP A 457 -31.34 -29.49 26.35
CA ASP A 457 -30.44 -28.60 27.13
C ASP A 457 -29.30 -29.37 27.80
N GLY A 458 -28.09 -28.79 27.86
CA GLY A 458 -26.95 -29.35 28.58
C GLY A 458 -27.20 -29.43 30.10
N LEU A 459 -27.38 -28.28 30.74
CA LEU A 459 -27.77 -28.17 32.16
C LEU A 459 -29.11 -27.44 32.30
N ARG A 460 -30.01 -27.92 33.16
CA ARG A 460 -31.31 -27.26 33.44
C ARG A 460 -31.76 -27.35 34.90
N ALA A 461 -31.77 -26.25 35.65
CA ALA A 461 -32.21 -26.26 37.05
C ALA A 461 -32.77 -24.92 37.56
N LYS A 462 -33.32 -24.91 38.79
CA LYS A 462 -33.69 -23.65 39.48
C LYS A 462 -32.45 -22.80 39.79
N THR A 463 -31.35 -23.45 40.18
CA THR A 463 -30.04 -22.83 40.40
C THR A 463 -28.96 -23.55 39.59
N VAL A 464 -28.16 -22.81 38.81
CA VAL A 464 -27.03 -23.37 38.05
C VAL A 464 -25.75 -22.61 38.38
N LYS A 465 -24.69 -23.31 38.77
CA LYS A 465 -23.35 -22.73 39.03
C LYS A 465 -22.34 -23.37 38.09
N VAL A 466 -21.72 -22.57 37.23
CA VAL A 466 -20.63 -22.99 36.34
C VAL A 466 -19.35 -22.28 36.78
N GLN A 467 -18.41 -23.04 37.33
CA GLN A 467 -17.11 -22.57 37.80
C GLN A 467 -15.98 -23.01 36.87
N GLY A 468 -16.18 -24.11 36.12
CA GLY A 468 -15.19 -24.68 35.20
C GLY A 468 -15.82 -25.79 34.35
N GLY A 469 -14.99 -26.40 33.48
CA GLY A 469 -15.43 -27.42 32.52
C GLY A 469 -16.05 -26.85 31.24
N THR A 470 -16.66 -27.72 30.44
CA THR A 470 -17.15 -27.39 29.08
C THR A 470 -18.56 -27.92 28.84
N ILE A 471 -19.45 -27.06 28.32
CA ILE A 471 -20.82 -27.41 27.95
C ILE A 471 -21.00 -27.13 26.46
N GLN A 472 -21.03 -28.18 25.62
CA GLN A 472 -20.90 -28.00 24.17
C GLN A 472 -21.73 -28.93 23.29
N ASN A 473 -21.97 -28.52 22.04
CA ASN A 473 -22.57 -29.36 20.99
C ASN A 473 -23.95 -29.93 21.35
N ASN A 474 -24.74 -29.21 22.16
CA ASN A 474 -26.08 -29.64 22.59
C ASN A 474 -27.16 -29.06 21.66
N GLY A 475 -28.26 -29.81 21.46
CA GLY A 475 -29.38 -29.41 20.61
C GLY A 475 -30.25 -28.29 21.20
N GLY A 476 -30.38 -28.26 22.53
CA GLY A 476 -31.01 -27.17 23.27
C GLY A 476 -30.01 -26.09 23.69
N ASN A 477 -30.27 -25.44 24.82
CA ASN A 477 -29.36 -24.44 25.38
C ASN A 477 -28.15 -25.11 26.03
N GLY A 478 -27.03 -24.39 26.17
CA GLY A 478 -25.90 -24.87 26.97
C GLY A 478 -26.29 -25.00 28.45
N ALA A 479 -26.59 -23.87 29.09
CA ALA A 479 -27.14 -23.82 30.44
C ALA A 479 -28.46 -23.05 30.48
N ALA A 480 -29.47 -23.62 31.12
CA ALA A 480 -30.80 -23.02 31.29
C ALA A 480 -31.18 -22.95 32.77
N THR A 481 -31.78 -21.84 33.20
CA THR A 481 -32.57 -21.84 34.44
C THR A 481 -34.06 -22.05 34.16
N THR A 482 -34.70 -22.85 35.02
CA THR A 482 -36.14 -23.10 34.99
C THR A 482 -36.65 -23.42 36.40
N SER A 483 -37.83 -22.91 36.76
CA SER A 483 -38.56 -23.43 37.93
C SER A 483 -40.06 -23.22 37.76
N GLU A 484 -40.82 -24.20 38.24
CA GLU A 484 -42.28 -24.14 38.39
C GLU A 484 -42.69 -23.27 39.59
N ALA A 485 -41.80 -23.10 40.58
CA ALA A 485 -42.08 -22.35 41.81
C ALA A 485 -40.89 -21.49 42.28
N GLY A 486 -41.05 -20.17 42.10
CA GLY A 486 -40.15 -19.15 42.64
C GLY A 486 -39.05 -18.69 41.69
N SER A 487 -38.25 -17.74 42.18
CA SER A 487 -37.13 -17.16 41.44
C SER A 487 -36.04 -18.19 41.12
N THR A 488 -35.30 -17.96 40.03
CA THR A 488 -34.17 -18.78 39.59
C THR A 488 -32.86 -18.00 39.61
N SER A 489 -31.72 -18.70 39.63
CA SER A 489 -30.41 -18.04 39.63
C SER A 489 -29.35 -18.82 38.83
N MET A 490 -28.43 -18.10 38.19
CA MET A 490 -27.25 -18.65 37.56
C MET A 490 -26.01 -17.88 37.99
N THR A 491 -24.93 -18.59 38.29
CA THR A 491 -23.60 -18.00 38.51
C THR A 491 -22.62 -18.63 37.52
N VAL A 492 -21.86 -17.81 36.79
CA VAL A 492 -20.83 -18.26 35.85
C VAL A 492 -19.52 -17.54 36.18
N SER A 493 -18.56 -18.25 36.77
CA SER A 493 -17.24 -17.68 37.13
C SER A 493 -16.09 -18.23 36.28
N GLY A 494 -16.37 -19.20 35.40
CA GLY A 494 -15.40 -19.85 34.56
C GLY A 494 -16.05 -20.93 33.68
N GLY A 495 -15.21 -21.66 32.93
CA GLY A 495 -15.67 -22.66 31.96
C GLY A 495 -16.04 -22.08 30.60
N SER A 496 -16.41 -22.97 29.66
CA SER A 496 -16.79 -22.64 28.28
C SER A 496 -18.18 -23.22 27.94
N ILE A 497 -19.04 -22.40 27.33
CA ILE A 497 -20.39 -22.78 26.91
C ILE A 497 -20.57 -22.46 25.42
N ARG A 498 -20.40 -23.48 24.56
CA ARG A 498 -20.17 -23.25 23.12
C ARG A 498 -20.83 -24.21 22.14
N ASN A 499 -21.02 -23.79 20.89
CA ASN A 499 -21.51 -24.65 19.80
C ASN A 499 -22.89 -25.31 20.08
N ASN A 500 -23.70 -24.74 20.96
CA ASN A 500 -25.05 -25.24 21.23
C ASN A 500 -26.03 -24.70 20.17
N SER A 501 -27.04 -25.49 19.79
CA SER A 501 -28.04 -25.09 18.78
C SER A 501 -29.16 -24.22 19.35
N GLY A 502 -29.33 -24.19 20.67
CA GLY A 502 -30.05 -23.15 21.40
C GLY A 502 -29.15 -21.96 21.77
N ASN A 503 -29.49 -21.28 22.86
CA ASN A 503 -28.64 -20.20 23.42
C ASN A 503 -27.47 -20.80 24.22
N GLY A 504 -26.42 -20.02 24.44
CA GLY A 504 -25.38 -20.40 25.41
C GLY A 504 -25.98 -20.47 26.81
N ILE A 505 -26.55 -19.35 27.27
CA ILE A 505 -27.25 -19.20 28.54
C ILE A 505 -28.70 -18.77 28.30
N TYR A 506 -29.65 -19.45 28.97
CA TYR A 506 -31.06 -19.09 29.01
C TYR A 506 -31.53 -18.87 30.45
N LEU A 507 -32.23 -17.77 30.72
CA LEU A 507 -32.68 -17.39 32.07
C LEU A 507 -34.21 -17.42 32.19
N GLY A 508 -34.74 -18.57 32.62
CA GLY A 508 -36.17 -18.83 32.74
C GLY A 508 -36.67 -18.83 34.19
N SER A 509 -37.85 -18.24 34.41
CA SER A 509 -38.64 -18.39 35.63
C SER A 509 -40.12 -18.11 35.32
N GLN A 510 -41.04 -18.94 35.80
CA GLN A 510 -42.48 -18.71 35.54
C GLN A 510 -43.01 -17.55 36.39
N ASN A 511 -43.11 -16.36 35.77
CA ASN A 511 -43.68 -15.14 36.36
C ASN A 511 -43.02 -14.67 37.67
N LYS A 512 -41.76 -15.06 37.92
CA LYS A 512 -40.90 -14.57 39.01
C LYS A 512 -39.59 -14.02 38.43
N GLN A 513 -38.59 -13.76 39.28
CA GLN A 513 -37.31 -13.20 38.83
C GLN A 513 -36.30 -14.30 38.49
N ALA A 514 -35.52 -14.10 37.42
CA ALA A 514 -34.29 -14.83 37.16
C ALA A 514 -33.09 -13.89 37.38
N VAL A 515 -32.00 -14.40 37.96
CA VAL A 515 -30.76 -13.63 38.18
C VAL A 515 -29.58 -14.34 37.53
N LEU A 516 -28.73 -13.61 36.81
CA LEU A 516 -27.42 -14.08 36.36
C LEU A 516 -26.32 -13.21 36.96
N GLU A 517 -25.31 -13.86 37.53
CA GLU A 517 -24.03 -13.26 37.93
C GLU A 517 -22.90 -13.95 37.17
N MET A 518 -22.47 -13.34 36.06
CA MET A 518 -21.30 -13.75 35.30
C MET A 518 -20.09 -12.94 35.77
N THR A 519 -19.06 -13.63 36.29
CA THR A 519 -17.80 -13.06 36.80
C THR A 519 -16.56 -13.51 36.00
N GLY A 520 -16.76 -14.37 35.01
CA GLY A 520 -15.75 -14.91 34.09
C GLY A 520 -16.37 -15.97 33.17
N GLY A 521 -15.53 -16.71 32.46
CA GLY A 521 -15.95 -17.75 31.50
C GLY A 521 -16.35 -17.20 30.12
N THR A 522 -16.48 -18.11 29.15
CA THR A 522 -16.68 -17.79 27.74
C THR A 522 -17.93 -18.46 27.18
N VAL A 523 -18.77 -17.71 26.49
CA VAL A 523 -20.05 -18.16 25.91
C VAL A 523 -20.07 -17.84 24.42
N GLU A 524 -19.85 -18.84 23.57
CA GLU A 524 -19.46 -18.59 22.18
C GLU A 524 -20.01 -19.54 21.12
N GLN A 525 -20.09 -19.09 19.86
CA GLN A 525 -20.43 -19.92 18.69
C GLN A 525 -21.80 -20.64 18.79
N ASN A 526 -22.70 -20.18 19.68
CA ASN A 526 -24.04 -20.76 19.83
C ASN A 526 -24.97 -20.23 18.73
N LYS A 527 -25.88 -21.07 18.21
CA LYS A 527 -26.85 -20.68 17.17
C LYS A 527 -27.98 -19.79 17.68
N GLY A 528 -28.15 -19.68 19.00
CA GLY A 528 -29.00 -18.72 19.67
C GLY A 528 -28.27 -17.43 20.03
N TYR A 529 -28.70 -16.79 21.12
CA TYR A 529 -27.96 -15.73 21.77
C TYR A 529 -26.84 -16.30 22.66
N GLY A 530 -25.83 -15.50 23.00
CA GLY A 530 -24.91 -15.82 24.09
C GLY A 530 -25.65 -15.89 25.42
N ILE A 531 -26.33 -14.81 25.82
CA ILE A 531 -27.30 -14.77 26.93
C ILE A 531 -28.67 -14.35 26.41
N LEU A 532 -29.71 -15.14 26.70
CA LEU A 532 -31.11 -14.76 26.53
C LEU A 532 -31.84 -14.69 27.88
N HIS A 533 -32.29 -13.48 28.25
CA HIS A 533 -33.08 -13.20 29.44
C HIS A 533 -34.43 -12.57 29.05
N PRO A 534 -35.49 -13.38 28.85
CA PRO A 534 -36.79 -12.90 28.39
C PRO A 534 -37.71 -12.37 29.51
N GLY A 535 -37.45 -12.75 30.77
CA GLY A 535 -38.30 -12.46 31.92
C GLY A 535 -37.86 -11.24 32.76
N ASN A 536 -38.32 -11.22 34.01
CA ASN A 536 -37.97 -10.22 35.02
C ASN A 536 -36.71 -10.64 35.80
N GLY A 537 -35.98 -9.68 36.38
CA GLY A 537 -34.95 -9.95 37.39
C GLY A 537 -33.71 -9.08 37.21
N LYS A 538 -32.52 -9.68 37.06
CA LYS A 538 -31.29 -8.94 36.75
C LYS A 538 -30.29 -9.78 35.96
N THR A 539 -29.59 -9.14 35.03
CA THR A 539 -28.38 -9.67 34.36
C THR A 539 -27.17 -8.88 34.86
N ALA A 540 -26.18 -9.52 35.49
CA ALA A 540 -24.93 -8.89 35.90
C ALA A 540 -23.74 -9.61 35.27
N ILE A 541 -22.90 -8.85 34.55
CA ILE A 541 -21.73 -9.36 33.82
C ILE A 541 -20.52 -8.51 34.20
N LYS A 542 -19.46 -9.21 34.62
CA LYS A 542 -18.17 -8.67 35.00
C LYS A 542 -17.10 -9.59 34.45
N ASN A 543 -16.25 -9.11 33.55
CA ASN A 543 -15.14 -9.87 32.94
C ASN A 543 -15.54 -11.16 32.17
N GLY A 544 -16.82 -11.35 31.84
CA GLY A 544 -17.28 -12.46 31.00
C GLY A 544 -17.04 -12.21 29.51
N GLU A 545 -16.91 -13.28 28.73
CA GLU A 545 -16.74 -13.22 27.27
C GLU A 545 -17.95 -13.79 26.52
N LEU A 546 -18.46 -13.07 25.53
CA LEU A 546 -19.56 -13.48 24.67
C LEU A 546 -19.21 -13.28 23.20
N LYS A 547 -18.92 -14.37 22.48
CA LYS A 547 -18.25 -14.33 21.17
C LYS A 547 -19.01 -15.08 20.08
N GLN A 548 -19.11 -14.52 18.87
CA GLN A 548 -19.55 -15.27 17.67
C GLN A 548 -20.93 -15.98 17.77
N ASN A 549 -21.84 -15.54 18.66
CA ASN A 549 -23.19 -16.11 18.78
C ASN A 549 -24.11 -15.56 17.68
N GLN A 550 -25.01 -16.38 17.13
CA GLN A 550 -25.67 -16.13 15.85
C GLN A 550 -26.99 -15.34 15.92
N LYS A 551 -27.52 -15.04 17.13
CA LYS A 551 -28.68 -14.12 17.29
C LYS A 551 -28.37 -12.86 18.10
N GLY A 552 -27.20 -12.83 18.75
CA GLY A 552 -26.64 -11.67 19.43
C GLY A 552 -25.86 -12.08 20.68
N GLY A 553 -24.99 -11.20 21.18
CA GLY A 553 -24.25 -11.45 22.42
C GLY A 553 -25.17 -11.58 23.63
N ILE A 554 -25.96 -10.53 23.91
CA ILE A 554 -26.86 -10.44 25.07
C ILE A 554 -28.22 -9.88 24.62
N ARG A 555 -29.32 -10.57 24.92
CA ARG A 555 -30.68 -10.01 24.86
C ARG A 555 -31.34 -10.07 26.23
N SER A 556 -31.42 -8.92 26.90
CA SER A 556 -31.99 -8.78 28.25
C SER A 556 -33.24 -7.91 28.24
N MET A 557 -34.39 -8.51 28.59
CA MET A 557 -35.66 -7.81 28.79
C MET A 557 -35.76 -7.13 30.17
N THR A 558 -34.80 -7.39 31.05
CA THR A 558 -34.69 -6.79 32.38
C THR A 558 -33.33 -6.11 32.56
N ASP A 559 -33.10 -5.49 33.72
CA ASP A 559 -31.93 -4.63 33.95
C ASP A 559 -30.61 -5.40 33.86
N CYS A 560 -29.67 -4.82 33.11
CA CYS A 560 -28.40 -5.42 32.74
C CYS A 560 -27.24 -4.50 33.17
N SER A 561 -26.29 -5.01 33.95
CA SER A 561 -25.06 -4.29 34.29
C SER A 561 -23.84 -4.98 33.67
N PHE A 562 -23.09 -4.27 32.82
CA PHE A 562 -21.91 -4.77 32.12
C PHE A 562 -20.65 -4.00 32.58
N SER A 563 -19.69 -4.72 33.15
CA SER A 563 -18.59 -4.14 33.94
C SER A 563 -17.27 -4.86 33.68
N GLY A 564 -16.71 -4.65 32.49
CA GLY A 564 -15.54 -5.41 32.02
C GLY A 564 -15.93 -6.69 31.31
N GLY A 565 -15.00 -7.26 30.55
CA GLY A 565 -15.25 -8.39 29.64
C GLY A 565 -15.38 -7.96 28.18
N VAL A 566 -15.77 -8.90 27.32
CA VAL A 566 -15.81 -8.73 25.86
C VAL A 566 -17.10 -9.28 25.29
N VAL A 567 -17.79 -8.48 24.47
CA VAL A 567 -18.90 -8.92 23.62
C VAL A 567 -18.49 -8.69 22.17
N SER A 568 -18.13 -9.74 21.42
CA SER A 568 -17.52 -9.53 20.10
C SER A 568 -17.85 -10.54 19.00
N GLY A 569 -17.97 -10.05 17.76
CA GLY A 569 -18.20 -10.89 16.58
C GLY A 569 -19.57 -11.57 16.54
N ASN A 570 -20.50 -11.18 17.41
CA ASN A 570 -21.86 -11.75 17.44
C ASN A 570 -22.72 -11.13 16.33
N LEU A 571 -23.60 -11.94 15.74
CA LEU A 571 -24.56 -11.53 14.71
C LEU A 571 -25.97 -11.47 15.33
N GLY A 572 -26.78 -10.46 15.02
CA GLY A 572 -28.16 -10.38 15.49
C GLY A 572 -29.06 -9.55 14.57
N THR A 573 -30.36 -9.44 14.90
CA THR A 573 -31.29 -8.56 14.15
C THR A 573 -31.31 -7.14 14.74
N GLU A 574 -31.37 -7.06 16.05
CA GLU A 574 -31.39 -5.83 16.85
C GLU A 574 -30.38 -6.01 18.00
N GLY A 575 -29.33 -5.20 18.08
CA GLY A 575 -28.35 -5.31 19.16
C GLY A 575 -27.43 -6.51 18.99
N GLY A 576 -26.56 -6.47 17.96
CA GLY A 576 -25.64 -7.56 17.64
C GLY A 576 -24.76 -7.94 18.85
N GLY A 577 -24.19 -6.94 19.51
CA GLY A 577 -23.61 -7.09 20.85
C GLY A 577 -24.67 -7.21 21.94
N ILE A 578 -25.44 -6.14 22.17
CA ILE A 578 -26.41 -6.05 23.27
C ILE A 578 -27.76 -5.46 22.82
N TYR A 579 -28.85 -6.21 23.04
CA TYR A 579 -30.23 -5.68 23.01
C TYR A 579 -30.69 -5.28 24.41
N VAL A 580 -31.10 -4.02 24.57
CA VAL A 580 -31.54 -3.43 25.84
C VAL A 580 -33.07 -3.33 25.90
N GLY A 581 -33.69 -4.24 26.67
CA GLY A 581 -35.13 -4.30 26.92
C GLY A 581 -35.60 -3.69 28.24
N SER A 582 -34.70 -3.19 29.09
CA SER A 582 -34.99 -2.40 30.31
C SER A 582 -33.93 -1.30 30.51
N THR A 583 -33.09 -1.39 31.53
CA THR A 583 -31.90 -0.53 31.73
C THR A 583 -30.62 -1.31 31.41
N LEU A 584 -29.71 -0.73 30.62
CA LEU A 584 -28.30 -1.12 30.57
C LEU A 584 -27.47 -0.12 31.38
N GLU A 585 -26.61 -0.61 32.27
CA GLU A 585 -25.55 0.18 32.90
C GLU A 585 -24.19 -0.41 32.53
N MET A 586 -23.43 0.31 31.71
CA MET A 586 -22.11 -0.10 31.23
C MET A 586 -21.03 0.77 31.89
N THR A 587 -20.11 0.15 32.62
CA THR A 587 -19.01 0.83 33.32
C THR A 587 -17.61 0.46 32.82
N GLY A 588 -17.51 -0.52 31.92
CA GLY A 588 -16.24 -0.98 31.35
C GLY A 588 -16.41 -2.17 30.42
N GLY A 589 -15.31 -2.63 29.83
CA GLY A 589 -15.30 -3.74 28.87
C GLY A 589 -15.40 -3.25 27.41
N THR A 590 -15.42 -4.21 26.48
CA THR A 590 -15.38 -3.92 25.04
C THR A 590 -16.57 -4.58 24.33
N ILE A 591 -17.25 -3.82 23.49
CA ILE A 591 -18.28 -4.32 22.56
C ILE A 591 -17.77 -4.06 21.14
N SER A 592 -17.34 -5.10 20.43
CA SER A 592 -16.64 -4.92 19.15
C SER A 592 -16.89 -5.95 18.05
N SER A 593 -16.82 -5.52 16.79
CA SER A 593 -16.98 -6.39 15.61
C SER A 593 -18.33 -7.14 15.53
N ASN A 594 -19.34 -6.75 16.32
CA ASN A 594 -20.67 -7.33 16.25
C ASN A 594 -21.48 -6.72 15.09
N GLN A 595 -22.44 -7.47 14.54
CA GLN A 595 -23.20 -7.09 13.35
C GLN A 595 -24.72 -7.20 13.61
N ALA A 596 -25.52 -6.23 13.15
CA ALA A 596 -26.98 -6.32 13.19
C ALA A 596 -27.70 -5.48 12.12
N ASN A 597 -29.01 -5.64 11.94
CA ASN A 597 -29.78 -4.75 11.06
C ASN A 597 -29.95 -3.36 11.69
N LYS A 598 -30.04 -3.28 13.02
CA LYS A 598 -30.04 -2.04 13.81
C LYS A 598 -29.25 -2.23 15.10
N GLY A 599 -28.36 -1.29 15.42
CA GLY A 599 -27.57 -1.34 16.65
C GLY A 599 -26.54 -2.47 16.61
N GLY A 600 -25.46 -2.31 15.85
CA GLY A 600 -24.42 -3.34 15.71
C GLY A 600 -23.80 -3.70 17.05
N GLY A 601 -23.30 -2.69 17.78
CA GLY A 601 -22.86 -2.84 19.16
C GLY A 601 -24.05 -2.94 20.14
N ILE A 602 -24.88 -1.90 20.23
CA ILE A 602 -26.01 -1.81 21.16
C ILE A 602 -27.30 -1.37 20.45
N PHE A 603 -28.43 -1.99 20.79
CA PHE A 603 -29.76 -1.51 20.43
C PHE A 603 -30.55 -1.12 21.69
N ILE A 604 -31.05 0.11 21.74
CA ILE A 604 -31.86 0.65 22.84
C ILE A 604 -33.31 0.73 22.37
N GLY A 605 -34.17 -0.16 22.89
CA GLY A 605 -35.59 -0.18 22.54
C GLY A 605 -36.36 1.07 22.98
N SER A 606 -37.57 1.26 22.43
CA SER A 606 -38.43 2.39 22.80
C SER A 606 -38.78 2.36 24.30
N GLY A 607 -38.65 3.52 24.96
CA GLY A 607 -38.83 3.68 26.41
C GLY A 607 -37.77 2.99 27.28
N LYS A 608 -36.70 2.43 26.70
CA LYS A 608 -35.61 1.74 27.43
C LYS A 608 -34.44 2.69 27.68
N THR A 609 -33.52 2.34 28.55
CA THR A 609 -32.40 3.23 28.94
C THR A 609 -31.05 2.53 28.82
N ALA A 610 -30.04 3.19 28.25
CA ALA A 610 -28.65 2.80 28.40
C ALA A 610 -27.83 3.94 29.04
N LYS A 611 -27.09 3.62 30.10
CA LYS A 611 -26.14 4.51 30.76
C LYS A 611 -24.74 3.97 30.50
N ILE A 612 -23.91 4.71 29.76
CA ILE A 612 -22.51 4.36 29.49
C ILE A 612 -21.64 5.30 30.32
N ARG A 613 -20.81 4.72 31.20
CA ARG A 613 -19.80 5.42 32.02
C ARG A 613 -18.35 5.13 31.59
N GLY A 614 -18.13 4.07 30.82
CA GLY A 614 -16.80 3.58 30.52
C GLY A 614 -16.84 2.35 29.63
N GLY A 615 -15.67 1.95 29.12
CA GLY A 615 -15.53 0.89 28.13
C GLY A 615 -15.64 1.39 26.69
N LYS A 616 -15.33 0.51 25.73
CA LYS A 616 -15.14 0.86 24.32
C LYS A 616 -16.16 0.15 23.41
N ILE A 617 -16.80 0.93 22.53
CA ILE A 617 -17.68 0.44 21.47
C ILE A 617 -17.03 0.82 20.12
N THR A 618 -16.62 -0.18 19.33
CA THR A 618 -15.75 -0.01 18.14
C THR A 618 -15.86 -1.22 17.20
N GLY A 619 -15.64 -1.05 15.89
CA GLY A 619 -15.60 -2.12 14.89
C GLY A 619 -16.94 -2.79 14.60
N ASN A 620 -18.00 -2.48 15.34
CA ASN A 620 -19.34 -3.02 15.12
C ASN A 620 -19.94 -2.45 13.82
N GLN A 621 -20.80 -3.22 13.16
CA GLN A 621 -21.39 -2.90 11.86
C GLN A 621 -22.93 -2.95 11.94
N SER A 622 -23.61 -2.17 11.11
CA SER A 622 -25.06 -2.23 10.98
C SER A 622 -25.48 -2.18 9.51
N ALA A 623 -26.46 -3.01 9.12
CA ALA A 623 -26.95 -3.04 7.74
C ALA A 623 -27.84 -1.82 7.39
N ASN A 624 -28.56 -1.27 8.38
CA ASN A 624 -29.40 -0.08 8.18
C ASN A 624 -28.82 1.14 8.90
N THR A 625 -28.84 1.17 10.24
CA THR A 625 -28.42 2.34 11.03
C THR A 625 -27.88 1.96 12.42
N GLY A 626 -27.05 2.84 13.00
CA GLY A 626 -26.49 2.71 14.35
C GLY A 626 -25.47 1.60 14.46
N SER A 627 -24.35 1.69 13.74
CA SER A 627 -23.30 0.66 13.78
C SER A 627 -22.74 0.44 15.20
N GLY A 628 -22.52 1.51 15.96
CA GLY A 628 -22.18 1.43 17.39
C GLY A 628 -23.41 1.28 18.27
N ILE A 629 -24.33 2.24 18.22
CA ILE A 629 -25.56 2.28 19.02
C ILE A 629 -26.73 2.73 18.13
N TYR A 630 -27.86 2.03 18.20
CA TYR A 630 -29.15 2.52 17.70
C TYR A 630 -30.03 2.95 18.89
N GLN A 631 -30.38 4.24 18.96
CA GLN A 631 -31.17 4.83 20.05
C GLN A 631 -32.63 5.05 19.63
N ASN A 632 -33.54 4.21 20.14
CA ASN A 632 -34.98 4.48 20.17
C ASN A 632 -35.50 4.80 21.60
N GLY A 633 -34.66 4.58 22.62
CA GLY A 633 -34.92 4.94 24.02
C GLY A 633 -34.04 6.10 24.52
N THR A 634 -33.73 6.12 25.81
CA THR A 634 -32.80 7.08 26.43
C THR A 634 -31.36 6.55 26.39
N LEU A 635 -30.44 7.32 25.80
CA LEU A 635 -28.99 7.11 25.94
C LEU A 635 -28.43 8.19 26.87
N ILE A 636 -27.68 7.80 27.91
CA ILE A 636 -26.95 8.71 28.80
C ILE A 636 -25.46 8.36 28.75
N LEU A 637 -24.63 9.36 28.49
CA LEU A 637 -23.17 9.27 28.39
C LEU A 637 -22.54 10.09 29.54
N MET A 638 -21.52 9.53 30.19
CA MET A 638 -20.79 10.18 31.27
C MET A 638 -19.37 9.60 31.39
N GLU A 639 -18.49 10.26 32.15
CA GLU A 639 -17.17 9.73 32.53
C GLU A 639 -16.35 9.30 31.29
N ASP A 640 -15.90 8.04 31.23
CA ASP A 640 -15.06 7.46 30.19
C ASP A 640 -15.84 6.80 29.03
N ALA A 641 -17.11 7.17 28.82
CA ALA A 641 -17.91 6.63 27.72
C ALA A 641 -17.25 6.85 26.35
N CYS A 642 -16.97 5.76 25.62
CA CYS A 642 -16.30 5.80 24.32
C CYS A 642 -17.04 4.97 23.26
N VAL A 643 -17.79 5.64 22.38
CA VAL A 643 -18.15 5.12 21.05
C VAL A 643 -17.13 5.68 20.05
N SER A 644 -16.31 4.79 19.50
CA SER A 644 -15.20 5.14 18.61
C SER A 644 -15.72 5.67 17.25
N GLU A 645 -14.92 6.46 16.51
CA GLU A 645 -15.38 7.21 15.32
C GLU A 645 -15.91 6.33 14.16
N ASP A 646 -15.41 5.11 14.07
CA ASP A 646 -15.83 4.03 13.18
C ASP A 646 -17.23 3.49 13.53
N ASN A 647 -17.80 3.91 14.66
CA ASN A 647 -19.08 3.45 15.19
C ASN A 647 -20.07 4.61 15.35
N GLU A 648 -21.24 4.46 14.74
CA GLU A 648 -22.31 5.45 14.76
C GLU A 648 -23.22 5.29 15.99
N VAL A 649 -23.61 6.40 16.60
CA VAL A 649 -24.77 6.51 17.49
C VAL A 649 -25.91 7.16 16.70
N TYR A 650 -26.86 6.36 16.25
CA TYR A 650 -28.02 6.81 15.48
C TYR A 650 -29.18 7.18 16.43
N LEU A 651 -29.75 8.38 16.26
CA LEU A 651 -30.78 8.97 17.11
C LEU A 651 -32.15 8.91 16.40
N GLU A 652 -33.00 7.93 16.74
CA GLU A 652 -34.27 7.71 16.03
C GLU A 652 -35.32 8.79 16.37
N GLY A 653 -36.02 9.29 15.35
CA GLY A 653 -37.10 10.26 15.48
C GLY A 653 -36.66 11.58 16.12
N GLY A 654 -37.28 11.93 17.25
CA GLY A 654 -36.95 13.13 18.05
C GLY A 654 -35.92 12.90 19.17
N ASN A 655 -35.37 11.69 19.30
CA ASN A 655 -34.49 11.33 20.43
C ASN A 655 -33.14 12.07 20.42
N TYR A 656 -32.55 12.23 21.60
CA TYR A 656 -31.27 12.91 21.81
C TYR A 656 -30.38 12.15 22.78
N ALA A 657 -29.06 12.31 22.65
CA ALA A 657 -28.11 11.80 23.62
C ALA A 657 -28.11 12.70 24.87
N GLN A 658 -28.15 12.09 26.05
CA GLN A 658 -28.04 12.79 27.32
C GLN A 658 -26.59 12.76 27.83
N VAL A 659 -26.14 13.84 28.44
CA VAL A 659 -24.83 13.92 29.11
C VAL A 659 -25.03 14.31 30.57
N SER A 660 -24.35 13.60 31.46
CA SER A 660 -24.37 13.82 32.92
C SER A 660 -22.93 13.81 33.45
N GLY A 661 -22.53 14.81 34.24
CA GLY A 661 -21.15 14.93 34.74
C GLY A 661 -20.11 15.29 33.67
N LYS A 662 -18.81 15.21 34.01
CA LYS A 662 -17.73 15.47 33.04
C LYS A 662 -17.58 14.27 32.09
N LEU A 663 -17.34 14.56 30.82
CA LEU A 663 -16.84 13.58 29.84
C LEU A 663 -15.32 13.65 29.83
N LEU A 664 -14.66 12.50 29.97
CA LEU A 664 -13.20 12.38 30.10
C LEU A 664 -12.52 12.07 28.76
N GLN A 665 -13.25 11.42 27.84
CA GLN A 665 -12.76 11.10 26.50
C GLN A 665 -12.91 12.31 25.57
N LYS A 666 -11.82 12.68 24.86
CA LYS A 666 -11.80 13.81 23.89
C LYS A 666 -12.73 13.61 22.69
N LYS A 667 -13.10 12.35 22.42
CA LYS A 667 -14.00 11.92 21.34
C LYS A 667 -14.95 10.87 21.93
N VAL A 668 -16.24 11.20 22.04
CA VAL A 668 -17.19 10.43 22.87
C VAL A 668 -18.16 9.60 22.02
N ALA A 669 -18.75 10.21 20.99
CA ALA A 669 -19.66 9.53 20.08
C ALA A 669 -19.87 10.30 18.77
N ARG A 670 -19.86 9.61 17.63
CA ARG A 670 -20.32 10.13 16.33
C ARG A 670 -21.85 10.01 16.27
N LEU A 671 -22.55 11.15 16.25
CA LEU A 671 -24.02 11.20 16.29
C LEU A 671 -24.62 11.41 14.90
N THR A 672 -25.65 10.64 14.57
CA THR A 672 -26.45 10.74 13.33
C THR A 672 -27.93 10.84 13.69
N PRO A 673 -28.62 11.98 13.49
CA PRO A 673 -30.05 12.08 13.72
C PRO A 673 -30.86 11.50 12.54
N SER A 674 -32.04 10.94 12.82
CA SER A 674 -32.95 10.47 11.76
C SER A 674 -33.53 11.58 10.86
N SER A 675 -33.30 12.85 11.21
CA SER A 675 -33.66 14.00 10.37
C SER A 675 -32.79 15.21 10.68
N TYR A 676 -32.38 15.92 9.64
CA TYR A 676 -31.45 17.05 9.70
C TYR A 676 -32.19 18.40 9.80
N ALA A 677 -33.30 18.43 10.56
CA ALA A 677 -34.15 19.61 10.68
C ALA A 677 -33.49 20.77 11.46
N LEU A 678 -33.83 22.01 11.09
CA LEU A 678 -33.34 23.21 11.77
C LEU A 678 -33.73 23.18 13.26
N LYS A 679 -32.78 23.51 14.15
CA LYS A 679 -32.91 23.44 15.63
C LYS A 679 -33.21 22.04 16.20
N ARG A 680 -32.96 20.94 15.48
CA ARG A 680 -33.05 19.56 16.00
C ARG A 680 -32.05 19.33 17.15
N LEU A 681 -32.56 19.30 18.38
CA LEU A 681 -31.80 18.99 19.60
C LEU A 681 -31.20 17.58 19.52
N CYS A 682 -29.88 17.46 19.34
CA CYS A 682 -29.17 16.17 19.37
C CYS A 682 -28.46 15.92 20.72
N VAL A 683 -27.87 16.98 21.29
CA VAL A 683 -27.20 17.10 22.61
C VAL A 683 -28.13 17.56 23.74
N LYS A 684 -28.30 16.87 24.88
CA LYS A 684 -28.84 17.50 26.10
C LYS A 684 -28.03 17.18 27.37
N ARG A 685 -27.63 18.20 28.14
CA ARG A 685 -27.11 18.00 29.51
C ARG A 685 -28.25 17.80 30.51
N THR A 686 -28.07 16.91 31.48
CA THR A 686 -29.09 16.57 32.50
C THR A 686 -28.75 17.04 33.91
N ASP A 687 -27.55 17.59 34.12
CA ASP A 687 -27.02 18.05 35.40
C ASP A 687 -27.08 19.58 35.61
N GLY A 688 -27.77 20.29 34.72
CA GLY A 688 -27.91 21.76 34.77
C GLY A 688 -26.74 22.53 34.16
N GLY A 689 -25.65 21.86 33.74
CA GLY A 689 -24.63 22.48 32.90
C GLY A 689 -25.18 22.89 31.53
N LYS A 690 -24.55 23.87 30.86
CA LYS A 690 -24.91 24.20 29.48
C LYS A 690 -24.36 23.15 28.52
N ALA A 691 -25.17 22.77 27.53
CA ALA A 691 -24.63 22.41 26.22
C ALA A 691 -24.41 23.76 25.50
N SER A 692 -23.21 24.04 24.99
CA SER A 692 -22.81 25.41 24.64
C SER A 692 -23.78 26.07 23.65
N GLU A 693 -24.14 27.34 23.83
CA GLU A 693 -25.20 28.03 23.08
C GLU A 693 -24.90 28.26 21.57
N ILE A 694 -23.76 27.76 21.07
CA ILE A 694 -23.26 27.86 19.69
C ILE A 694 -24.10 27.00 18.71
N PHE A 695 -25.01 26.14 19.21
CA PHE A 695 -25.76 25.18 18.38
C PHE A 695 -26.81 25.76 17.41
N GLU A 696 -27.17 27.04 17.49
CA GLU A 696 -28.15 27.63 16.55
C GLU A 696 -27.59 27.86 15.14
N GLN A 697 -26.27 27.85 14.95
CA GLN A 697 -25.63 28.24 13.67
C GLN A 697 -25.32 27.08 12.72
N PHE A 698 -25.25 25.84 13.22
CA PHE A 698 -25.00 24.68 12.35
C PHE A 698 -26.31 24.23 11.69
N MET A 699 -26.49 24.58 10.41
CA MET A 699 -27.41 23.82 9.56
C MET A 699 -26.94 22.36 9.55
N LEU A 700 -27.74 21.50 10.16
CA LEU A 700 -27.56 20.06 10.06
C LEU A 700 -27.63 19.69 8.58
N THR A 701 -26.51 19.19 8.06
CA THR A 701 -26.39 18.79 6.66
C THR A 701 -26.29 17.28 6.58
N GLU A 702 -27.13 16.70 5.73
CA GLU A 702 -27.05 15.30 5.35
C GLU A 702 -25.61 14.95 4.92
N ASN A 703 -25.13 13.77 5.28
CA ASN A 703 -23.74 13.31 5.11
C ASN A 703 -22.67 14.00 5.98
N SER A 704 -23.01 14.89 6.91
CA SER A 704 -22.05 15.44 7.89
C SER A 704 -22.02 14.61 9.20
N PRO A 705 -20.91 13.93 9.54
CA PRO A 705 -20.78 13.23 10.82
C PRO A 705 -20.43 14.22 11.95
N TYR A 706 -21.32 14.32 12.94
CA TYR A 706 -21.11 15.21 14.09
C TYR A 706 -20.50 14.44 15.27
N LEU A 707 -19.42 14.96 15.87
CA LEU A 707 -18.73 14.33 16.99
C LEU A 707 -19.01 15.07 18.31
N LEU A 708 -19.57 14.33 19.28
CA LEU A 708 -19.72 14.75 20.68
C LEU A 708 -18.39 14.70 21.42
N ARG A 709 -18.14 15.74 22.22
CA ARG A 709 -16.90 15.99 22.98
C ARG A 709 -17.16 16.88 24.21
N PRO A 710 -16.24 16.89 25.20
CA PRO A 710 -16.15 17.98 26.18
C PRO A 710 -15.86 19.34 25.50
N GLY A 711 -16.07 20.45 26.23
CA GLY A 711 -15.86 21.81 25.73
C GLY A 711 -14.41 22.33 25.77
N ASP A 712 -13.47 21.58 26.35
CA ASP A 712 -12.10 22.02 26.69
C ASP A 712 -11.11 22.09 25.50
N TYR A 713 -11.57 21.93 24.26
CA TYR A 713 -10.72 21.87 23.07
C TYR A 713 -10.95 23.04 22.08
N GLN A 714 -10.89 24.27 22.60
CA GLN A 714 -10.91 25.51 21.82
C GLN A 714 -9.70 26.41 22.13
N SER A 715 -9.25 27.19 21.16
CA SER A 715 -8.44 28.40 21.43
C SER A 715 -9.04 29.64 20.80
N GLY A 716 -9.36 30.63 21.64
CA GLY A 716 -9.84 31.94 21.21
C GLY A 716 -11.37 32.09 21.25
N THR A 717 -11.79 33.19 21.90
CA THR A 717 -13.12 33.85 21.95
C THR A 717 -14.40 33.03 22.20
N GLY A 718 -14.56 31.82 21.66
CA GLY A 718 -15.61 30.87 22.06
C GLY A 718 -15.33 30.32 23.46
N LYS A 719 -16.24 30.56 24.41
CA LYS A 719 -16.08 30.22 25.83
C LYS A 719 -16.91 29.00 26.25
N ALA A 720 -16.78 27.87 25.56
CA ALA A 720 -17.21 26.60 26.14
C ALA A 720 -16.25 26.24 27.30
N ALA A 721 -16.78 25.78 28.43
CA ALA A 721 -15.98 25.33 29.57
C ALA A 721 -15.75 23.80 29.54
N ASP A 722 -14.76 23.30 30.28
CA ASP A 722 -14.54 21.88 30.57
C ASP A 722 -15.78 21.11 31.04
N THR A 723 -16.74 21.82 31.63
CA THR A 723 -18.01 21.31 32.17
C THR A 723 -19.16 21.37 31.16
N GLU A 724 -18.96 21.94 29.98
CA GLU A 724 -19.92 21.96 28.89
C GLU A 724 -19.69 20.79 27.91
N VAL A 725 -20.55 20.68 26.89
CA VAL A 725 -20.34 19.78 25.75
C VAL A 725 -20.51 20.50 24.42
N VAL A 726 -19.69 20.09 23.46
CA VAL A 726 -19.72 20.56 22.07
C VAL A 726 -20.06 19.38 21.16
N LEU A 727 -20.81 19.65 20.10
CA LEU A 727 -21.11 18.73 19.01
C LEU A 727 -20.59 19.38 17.72
N SER A 728 -19.56 18.79 17.11
CA SER A 728 -18.71 19.44 16.10
C SER A 728 -18.71 18.69 14.77
N ARG A 729 -18.73 19.42 13.64
CA ARG A 729 -18.51 18.85 12.31
C ARG A 729 -17.02 18.63 12.07
N SER A 730 -16.64 17.56 11.37
CA SER A 730 -15.25 17.38 10.91
C SER A 730 -14.95 18.18 9.64
N TYR A 731 -13.71 18.69 9.52
CA TYR A 731 -13.14 19.24 8.29
C TYR A 731 -11.82 18.50 7.94
N PRO A 732 -11.51 18.29 6.64
CA PRO A 732 -10.23 17.74 6.21
C PRO A 732 -9.13 18.81 6.20
N VAL A 733 -7.90 18.37 6.45
CA VAL A 733 -6.66 19.12 6.21
C VAL A 733 -5.83 18.27 5.27
N GLU A 734 -5.84 18.61 3.99
CA GLU A 734 -5.13 17.85 2.95
C GLU A 734 -3.76 18.45 2.65
N TYR A 735 -2.80 17.59 2.32
CA TYR A 735 -1.52 17.98 1.73
C TYR A 735 -1.47 17.52 0.29
N ARG A 736 -0.95 18.37 -0.60
CA ARG A 736 -0.83 18.05 -2.03
C ARG A 736 0.49 18.55 -2.60
N LYS A 737 1.04 17.81 -3.57
CA LYS A 737 2.10 18.34 -4.45
C LYS A 737 1.49 19.36 -5.43
N ASN A 738 2.29 20.36 -5.77
CA ASN A 738 2.05 21.37 -6.82
C ASN A 738 3.08 21.26 -7.97
N LEU A 739 3.82 20.16 -7.99
CA LEU A 739 4.73 19.76 -9.06
C LEU A 739 4.16 18.50 -9.73
N GLU A 740 4.46 18.32 -11.01
CA GLU A 740 4.17 17.07 -11.73
C GLU A 740 5.16 15.96 -11.34
N GLU A 741 6.43 16.36 -11.11
CA GLU A 741 7.50 15.58 -10.46
C GLU A 741 7.07 14.98 -9.12
N ASP A 742 7.69 13.87 -8.70
CA ASP A 742 7.38 13.24 -7.43
C ASP A 742 7.99 13.95 -6.22
N VAL A 743 7.24 13.90 -5.12
CA VAL A 743 7.48 14.62 -3.88
C VAL A 743 7.42 13.62 -2.74
N GLU A 744 8.54 13.37 -2.10
CA GLU A 744 8.66 12.45 -0.98
C GLU A 744 8.29 13.10 0.35
N LYS A 745 8.05 12.28 1.37
CA LYS A 745 7.80 12.68 2.77
C LYS A 745 6.63 13.67 2.98
N LEU A 746 5.75 13.79 1.97
CA LEU A 746 4.51 14.57 2.03
C LEU A 746 3.67 14.12 3.24
N PRO A 747 3.24 15.02 4.14
CA PRO A 747 2.49 14.62 5.33
C PRO A 747 1.12 14.04 4.96
N GLY A 748 0.68 13.01 5.69
CA GLY A 748 -0.64 12.40 5.46
C GLY A 748 -1.79 13.35 5.77
N SER A 749 -2.82 13.36 4.92
CA SER A 749 -4.02 14.18 5.10
C SER A 749 -4.70 13.93 6.45
N GLY A 750 -4.89 15.01 7.22
CA GLY A 750 -5.48 14.98 8.55
C GLY A 750 -6.99 15.20 8.54
N LYS A 751 -7.65 14.78 9.63
CA LYS A 751 -9.05 15.09 9.93
C LYS A 751 -9.12 15.88 11.23
N LYS A 752 -9.72 17.07 11.17
CA LYS A 752 -9.98 17.93 12.31
C LYS A 752 -11.47 18.17 12.49
N TYR A 753 -11.80 18.92 13.53
CA TYR A 753 -13.16 19.29 13.90
C TYR A 753 -13.22 20.78 14.15
N TRP A 754 -14.39 21.36 13.88
CA TRP A 754 -14.66 22.76 14.16
C TRP A 754 -14.23 23.12 15.58
N GLN A 755 -13.55 24.26 15.69
CA GLN A 755 -12.96 24.86 16.88
C GLN A 755 -11.63 24.26 17.39
N GLU A 756 -11.12 23.17 16.81
CA GLU A 756 -9.76 22.69 17.11
C GLU A 756 -8.67 23.52 16.39
N ILE A 757 -7.56 23.79 17.08
CA ILE A 757 -6.30 24.15 16.41
C ILE A 757 -5.82 22.94 15.59
N TYR A 758 -5.42 23.18 14.34
CA TYR A 758 -4.52 22.29 13.62
C TYR A 758 -3.07 22.77 13.75
N LYS A 759 -2.18 21.88 14.19
CA LYS A 759 -0.74 22.10 14.10
C LYS A 759 -0.23 21.37 12.86
N ILE A 760 0.42 22.09 11.96
CA ILE A 760 1.11 21.53 10.79
C ILE A 760 2.23 20.60 11.30
N PRO A 761 2.43 19.42 10.68
CA PRO A 761 3.52 18.52 11.06
C PRO A 761 4.89 19.18 10.96
N GLU A 762 5.86 18.64 11.70
CA GLU A 762 7.24 19.13 11.72
C GLU A 762 8.11 18.48 10.64
N ASN A 763 7.66 17.37 10.05
CA ASN A 763 8.29 16.80 8.85
C ASN A 763 7.97 17.68 7.63
N VAL A 764 9.01 17.98 6.86
CA VAL A 764 8.92 18.67 5.57
C VAL A 764 8.92 17.65 4.42
N PRO A 765 8.25 17.94 3.30
CA PRO A 765 8.39 17.15 2.09
C PRO A 765 9.71 17.45 1.38
N GLU A 766 10.16 16.53 0.53
CA GLU A 766 11.41 16.64 -0.22
C GLU A 766 11.15 16.44 -1.72
N ALA A 767 11.93 17.13 -2.56
CA ALA A 767 11.86 17.03 -4.02
C ALA A 767 13.27 17.28 -4.62
N THR A 768 13.65 16.50 -5.62
CA THR A 768 15.00 16.55 -6.21
C THR A 768 15.30 17.90 -6.84
N GLY A 769 16.46 18.49 -6.51
CA GLY A 769 16.91 19.78 -7.09
C GLY A 769 16.14 21.02 -6.61
N ARG A 770 15.32 20.90 -5.55
CA ARG A 770 14.53 22.00 -4.99
C ARG A 770 14.57 21.99 -3.46
N THR A 771 14.49 23.18 -2.84
CA THR A 771 14.38 23.34 -1.37
C THR A 771 12.96 23.70 -0.96
N PHE A 772 12.40 22.99 0.01
CA PHE A 772 11.09 23.29 0.59
C PHE A 772 11.09 24.64 1.35
N ARG A 773 10.06 25.47 1.13
CA ARG A 773 9.94 26.83 1.72
C ARG A 773 8.80 27.02 2.72
N GLY A 774 7.88 26.04 2.86
CA GLY A 774 6.66 26.17 3.65
C GLY A 774 5.41 25.69 2.90
N TRP A 775 4.23 26.04 3.41
CA TRP A 775 2.93 25.63 2.88
C TRP A 775 2.07 26.83 2.48
N ASP A 776 1.34 26.71 1.38
CA ASP A 776 0.35 27.71 0.94
C ASP A 776 -1.03 27.07 0.66
N GLU A 777 -2.09 27.88 0.65
CA GLU A 777 -3.46 27.43 0.36
C GLU A 777 -3.74 27.34 -1.15
N THR A 778 -2.81 27.80 -1.99
CA THR A 778 -2.97 27.86 -3.45
C THR A 778 -1.88 27.09 -4.20
N ALA A 779 -2.27 26.39 -5.27
CA ALA A 779 -1.38 25.57 -6.10
C ALA A 779 -0.56 26.39 -7.13
N LEU A 780 -0.24 27.66 -6.82
CA LEU A 780 0.42 28.56 -7.76
C LEU A 780 1.93 28.34 -7.80
N SER A 781 2.53 28.49 -8.99
CA SER A 781 3.98 28.50 -9.17
C SER A 781 4.60 29.72 -8.48
N LEU A 782 5.35 29.51 -7.39
CA LEU A 782 5.88 30.58 -6.54
C LEU A 782 7.10 31.33 -7.12
N LYS A 783 7.27 31.37 -8.45
CA LYS A 783 8.31 32.17 -9.11
C LYS A 783 8.11 33.68 -8.91
N ASP A 784 6.88 34.15 -8.66
CA ASP A 784 6.55 35.58 -8.62
C ASP A 784 6.26 36.20 -7.24
N LYS A 785 6.13 35.42 -6.13
CA LYS A 785 5.63 35.97 -4.84
C LYS A 785 6.31 35.45 -3.57
N LYS A 786 6.31 36.34 -2.57
CA LYS A 786 6.91 36.18 -1.22
C LYS A 786 6.40 34.94 -0.48
N ASN A 787 7.24 34.40 0.41
CA ASN A 787 6.83 34.05 1.77
C ASN A 787 5.58 33.12 1.89
N PRO A 788 5.63 31.79 1.67
CA PRO A 788 4.42 30.96 1.75
C PRO A 788 3.74 31.07 3.11
N LYS A 789 2.40 30.99 3.10
CA LYS A 789 1.52 31.40 4.20
C LYS A 789 1.80 30.73 5.55
N TYR A 790 2.32 29.51 5.56
CA TYR A 790 2.61 28.73 6.77
C TYR A 790 3.96 28.00 6.68
N GLN A 791 4.48 27.58 7.83
CA GLN A 791 5.70 26.78 7.98
C GLN A 791 5.42 25.40 8.61
N ALA A 792 6.41 24.51 8.60
CA ALA A 792 6.35 23.27 9.37
C ALA A 792 6.22 23.60 10.88
N GLY A 793 5.37 22.87 11.59
CA GLY A 793 5.09 23.13 13.01
C GLY A 793 4.12 24.28 13.33
N ASP A 794 3.69 25.08 12.35
CA ASP A 794 2.78 26.23 12.58
C ASP A 794 1.39 25.82 13.08
N LYS A 795 0.69 26.77 13.70
CA LYS A 795 -0.70 26.60 14.16
C LYS A 795 -1.66 27.34 13.25
N ILE A 796 -2.50 26.60 12.53
CA ILE A 796 -3.60 27.15 11.74
C ILE A 796 -4.68 27.65 12.71
N ALA A 797 -5.06 28.92 12.54
CA ALA A 797 -5.94 29.62 13.46
C ALA A 797 -7.40 29.15 13.40
N VAL A 798 -8.08 29.28 14.54
CA VAL A 798 -9.43 28.70 14.78
C VAL A 798 -10.56 29.46 14.06
N ASP A 799 -10.28 30.65 13.54
CA ASP A 799 -11.18 31.43 12.69
C ASP A 799 -11.35 30.85 11.28
N ILE A 800 -10.35 30.11 10.77
CA ILE A 800 -10.38 29.51 9.43
C ILE A 800 -11.43 28.38 9.34
N ASN A 801 -11.43 27.44 10.29
CA ASN A 801 -12.49 26.43 10.55
C ASN A 801 -13.06 25.61 9.36
N GLN A 802 -12.43 25.63 8.19
CA GLN A 802 -12.94 25.04 6.96
C GLN A 802 -12.02 23.95 6.40
N ALA A 803 -12.49 23.25 5.36
CA ALA A 803 -11.64 22.35 4.58
C ALA A 803 -10.47 23.16 3.99
N ILE A 804 -9.25 22.70 4.24
CA ILE A 804 -8.03 23.38 3.79
C ILE A 804 -7.13 22.39 3.06
N THR A 805 -6.50 22.86 1.99
CA THR A 805 -5.54 22.10 1.20
C THR A 805 -4.24 22.88 1.18
N LEU A 806 -3.17 22.26 1.66
CA LEU A 806 -1.85 22.85 1.77
C LEU A 806 -0.95 22.29 0.66
N TYR A 807 -0.51 23.19 -0.21
CA TYR A 807 0.41 22.93 -1.30
C TYR A 807 1.84 23.25 -0.86
N ALA A 808 2.78 22.35 -1.18
CA ALA A 808 4.18 22.53 -0.81
C ALA A 808 4.83 23.69 -1.58
N ALA A 809 5.54 24.58 -0.91
CA ALA A 809 6.28 25.67 -1.55
C ALA A 809 7.74 25.28 -1.79
N TRP A 810 8.32 25.69 -2.92
CA TRP A 810 9.68 25.31 -3.34
C TRP A 810 10.53 26.53 -3.74
N LYS A 811 11.85 26.42 -3.62
CA LYS A 811 12.88 27.22 -4.33
C LYS A 811 13.65 26.26 -5.24
N ASP A 812 13.87 26.65 -6.48
CA ASP A 812 14.82 25.95 -7.36
C ASP A 812 16.26 26.26 -6.88
N THR A 813 17.18 25.29 -6.93
CA THR A 813 18.53 25.44 -6.31
C THR A 813 19.72 25.36 -7.26
N ASN A 814 19.52 25.12 -8.56
CA ASN A 814 20.58 25.22 -9.56
C ASN A 814 20.12 26.12 -10.73
N HIS A 815 20.79 27.25 -10.92
CA HIS A 815 20.75 28.03 -12.15
C HIS A 815 22.19 28.31 -12.59
N PRO A 816 22.64 27.84 -13.77
CA PRO A 816 23.92 28.25 -14.36
C PRO A 816 23.78 29.64 -15.01
N PRO A 817 24.91 30.36 -15.25
CA PRO A 817 24.89 31.65 -15.91
C PRO A 817 24.25 31.59 -17.31
N VAL A 818 23.59 32.69 -17.70
CA VAL A 818 22.85 32.81 -18.96
C VAL A 818 23.56 33.78 -19.89
N LEU A 819 24.11 33.27 -20.98
CA LEU A 819 24.58 34.05 -22.12
C LEU A 819 23.40 34.44 -23.03
N TYR A 820 23.33 35.71 -23.43
CA TYR A 820 22.36 36.17 -24.44
C TYR A 820 22.92 37.31 -25.31
N ALA A 821 22.41 37.41 -26.54
CA ALA A 821 22.78 38.46 -27.49
C ALA A 821 21.75 39.60 -27.51
N GLU A 822 22.20 40.83 -27.23
CA GLU A 822 21.34 42.03 -27.24
C GLU A 822 21.00 42.50 -28.66
N ARG A 823 21.92 42.28 -29.62
CA ARG A 823 21.80 42.79 -31.00
C ARG A 823 22.55 41.90 -32.01
N LYS A 824 22.24 42.11 -33.29
CA LYS A 824 22.96 41.46 -34.41
C LYS A 824 24.25 42.21 -34.75
N LEU A 825 25.24 41.47 -35.24
CA LEU A 825 26.51 41.99 -35.74
C LEU A 825 26.49 41.97 -37.28
N ASP A 826 26.02 43.06 -37.88
CA ASP A 826 26.01 43.29 -39.33
C ASP A 826 27.08 44.34 -39.71
N PHE A 827 28.14 43.91 -40.40
CA PHE A 827 29.28 44.74 -40.86
C PHE A 827 29.33 44.85 -42.39
N LEU A 828 30.25 45.69 -42.90
CA LEU A 828 30.59 45.79 -44.32
C LEU A 828 31.89 45.07 -44.68
N GLU A 829 31.99 44.64 -45.92
CA GLU A 829 33.22 44.18 -46.56
C GLU A 829 34.30 45.28 -46.50
N GLY A 830 35.49 44.96 -45.99
CA GLY A 830 36.57 45.94 -45.78
C GLY A 830 36.45 46.78 -44.51
N GLU A 831 35.37 46.64 -43.73
CA GLU A 831 35.26 47.27 -42.42
C GLU A 831 36.25 46.64 -41.43
N THR A 832 37.00 47.48 -40.71
CA THR A 832 37.90 47.02 -39.64
C THR A 832 37.09 46.79 -38.36
N VAL A 833 36.94 45.52 -37.99
CA VAL A 833 36.12 45.08 -36.86
C VAL A 833 37.01 44.57 -35.72
N THR A 834 36.88 45.18 -34.54
CA THR A 834 37.67 44.85 -33.33
C THR A 834 36.96 43.85 -32.41
N LYS A 835 37.71 43.24 -31.49
CA LYS A 835 37.16 42.42 -30.41
C LYS A 835 36.12 43.17 -29.56
N GLU A 836 36.36 44.43 -29.21
CA GLU A 836 35.39 45.31 -28.54
C GLU A 836 34.05 45.39 -29.30
N MET A 837 34.09 45.55 -30.62
CA MET A 837 32.88 45.58 -31.47
C MET A 837 32.13 44.25 -31.50
N LEU A 838 32.84 43.12 -31.31
CA LEU A 838 32.24 41.79 -31.23
C LEU A 838 31.65 41.50 -29.84
N LEU A 839 32.29 41.95 -28.76
CA LEU A 839 31.78 41.77 -27.38
C LEU A 839 30.61 42.70 -27.07
N ALA A 840 30.56 43.91 -27.64
CA ALA A 840 29.50 44.91 -27.41
C ALA A 840 28.10 44.53 -27.96
N ALA A 841 27.82 43.25 -28.19
CA ALA A 841 26.51 42.74 -28.61
C ALA A 841 26.00 41.57 -27.74
N VAL A 842 26.73 41.16 -26.71
CA VAL A 842 26.39 40.04 -25.82
C VAL A 842 26.45 40.44 -24.34
N ARG A 843 25.68 39.74 -23.51
CA ARG A 843 25.71 39.80 -22.05
C ARG A 843 25.76 38.41 -21.44
N ALA A 844 26.22 38.37 -20.19
CA ALA A 844 26.14 37.22 -19.31
C ALA A 844 25.56 37.66 -17.97
N GLU A 845 24.55 36.97 -17.46
CA GLU A 845 23.96 37.22 -16.14
C GLU A 845 23.86 35.91 -15.35
N ASP A 846 24.05 35.99 -14.03
CA ASP A 846 23.88 34.91 -13.07
C ASP A 846 22.96 35.33 -11.91
N GLU A 847 22.18 34.40 -11.35
CA GLU A 847 21.21 34.72 -10.27
C GLU A 847 21.89 34.92 -8.91
N GLU A 848 23.11 34.43 -8.72
CA GLU A 848 23.87 34.51 -7.46
C GLU A 848 25.01 35.56 -7.55
N ASP A 849 25.72 35.62 -8.68
CA ASP A 849 26.92 36.46 -8.89
C ASP A 849 26.63 37.79 -9.65
N GLY A 850 25.51 37.90 -10.38
CA GLY A 850 25.06 39.14 -11.05
C GLY A 850 25.51 39.31 -12.51
N ASP A 851 25.86 40.54 -12.92
CA ASP A 851 26.34 40.83 -14.29
C ASP A 851 27.76 40.29 -14.49
N LEU A 852 27.90 39.32 -15.40
CA LEU A 852 29.14 38.63 -15.75
C LEU A 852 29.68 39.05 -17.12
N THR A 853 29.13 40.10 -17.75
CA THR A 853 29.46 40.49 -19.13
C THR A 853 30.95 40.75 -19.35
N ASP A 854 31.65 41.33 -18.37
CA ASP A 854 33.10 41.58 -18.42
C ASP A 854 33.95 40.28 -18.33
N LYS A 855 33.34 39.12 -18.03
CA LYS A 855 34.00 37.79 -18.01
C LYS A 855 33.87 37.04 -19.36
N ILE A 856 33.17 37.59 -20.37
CA ILE A 856 32.91 36.87 -21.64
C ILE A 856 34.18 36.78 -22.49
N GLN A 857 34.51 35.56 -22.91
CA GLN A 857 35.63 35.23 -23.80
C GLN A 857 35.12 34.81 -25.19
N ILE A 858 35.89 35.12 -26.23
CA ILE A 858 35.68 34.61 -27.60
C ILE A 858 36.58 33.38 -27.77
N LYS A 859 35.99 32.18 -27.92
CA LYS A 859 36.75 30.92 -28.05
C LYS A 859 37.13 30.59 -29.49
N TRP A 860 36.30 30.95 -30.46
CA TRP A 860 36.61 30.77 -31.88
C TRP A 860 35.74 31.65 -32.78
N ILE A 861 36.26 31.93 -33.97
CA ILE A 861 35.53 32.54 -35.08
C ILE A 861 35.60 31.60 -36.29
N ARG A 862 34.44 31.31 -36.86
CA ARG A 862 34.26 30.45 -38.04
C ARG A 862 33.77 31.28 -39.21
N TYR A 863 34.67 31.53 -40.14
CA TYR A 863 34.39 32.19 -41.41
C TYR A 863 33.69 31.18 -42.33
N GLY A 864 32.46 31.48 -42.74
CA GLY A 864 31.69 30.62 -43.64
C GLY A 864 32.36 30.42 -45.00
N ALA A 865 31.90 29.45 -45.78
CA ALA A 865 32.35 29.30 -47.17
C ALA A 865 31.87 30.50 -48.03
N GLY A 866 32.71 30.96 -48.96
CA GLY A 866 32.33 32.05 -49.88
C GLY A 866 33.48 32.98 -50.29
N ARG A 867 34.53 33.10 -49.45
CA ARG A 867 35.72 33.90 -49.72
C ARG A 867 36.39 33.48 -51.03
N VAL A 868 36.58 34.39 -51.97
CA VAL A 868 37.26 34.14 -53.24
C VAL A 868 38.68 34.70 -53.19
N GLN A 869 39.67 33.82 -53.10
CA GLN A 869 41.09 34.16 -53.12
C GLN A 869 41.77 33.51 -54.33
N ASN A 870 42.58 34.28 -55.07
CA ASN A 870 43.20 33.84 -56.33
C ASN A 870 42.21 33.23 -57.36
N GLY A 871 40.94 33.67 -57.34
CA GLY A 871 39.89 33.17 -58.23
C GLY A 871 39.30 31.80 -57.84
N GLN A 872 39.54 31.31 -56.63
CA GLN A 872 38.91 30.10 -56.07
C GLN A 872 38.10 30.42 -54.81
N THR A 873 36.87 29.92 -54.74
CA THR A 873 36.04 29.99 -53.53
C THR A 873 36.58 29.02 -52.48
N LEU A 874 36.93 29.55 -51.31
CA LEU A 874 37.43 28.77 -50.17
C LEU A 874 36.27 28.17 -49.36
N PRO A 875 36.49 26.99 -48.74
CA PRO A 875 35.54 26.38 -47.81
C PRO A 875 35.47 27.16 -46.48
N GLU A 876 34.55 26.75 -45.60
CA GLU A 876 34.46 27.24 -44.23
C GLU A 876 35.76 26.99 -43.45
N THR A 877 36.22 27.98 -42.68
CA THR A 877 37.44 27.91 -41.87
C THR A 877 37.21 28.44 -40.45
N THR A 878 37.66 27.68 -39.44
CA THR A 878 37.62 28.10 -38.03
C THR A 878 39.01 28.56 -37.58
N VAL A 879 39.06 29.70 -36.90
CA VAL A 879 40.18 30.15 -36.07
C VAL A 879 39.79 29.93 -34.61
N GLU A 880 40.57 29.13 -33.89
CA GLU A 880 40.34 28.78 -32.49
C GLU A 880 41.39 29.45 -31.59
N TYR A 881 40.98 29.94 -30.43
CA TYR A 881 41.83 30.67 -29.48
C TYR A 881 42.02 29.83 -28.20
N GLU A 882 43.26 29.66 -27.75
CA GLU A 882 43.59 28.83 -26.56
C GLU A 882 42.97 29.36 -25.25
N SER A 883 42.53 30.62 -25.21
CA SER A 883 41.88 31.20 -24.03
C SER A 883 40.83 32.24 -24.41
N ASP A 884 41.21 33.25 -25.19
CA ASP A 884 40.35 34.34 -25.67
C ASP A 884 41.00 34.97 -26.91
N MET A 885 40.22 35.67 -27.73
CA MET A 885 40.71 36.48 -28.85
C MET A 885 41.57 37.65 -28.34
N SER A 886 42.58 38.07 -29.09
CA SER A 886 43.46 39.18 -28.71
C SER A 886 42.87 40.56 -29.06
N GLU A 887 43.37 41.63 -28.43
CA GLU A 887 42.94 43.01 -28.73
C GLU A 887 43.57 43.57 -30.03
N GLU A 888 44.60 42.91 -30.54
CA GLU A 888 45.25 43.18 -31.82
C GLU A 888 44.50 42.53 -33.00
N GLU A 889 43.84 41.39 -32.78
CA GLU A 889 43.15 40.63 -33.82
C GLU A 889 41.88 41.32 -34.33
N ARG A 890 41.58 41.13 -35.62
CA ARG A 890 40.42 41.71 -36.30
C ARG A 890 39.62 40.61 -36.98
N LEU A 891 38.31 40.77 -37.06
CA LEU A 891 37.49 39.92 -37.92
C LEU A 891 37.87 40.22 -39.37
N ASP A 892 38.28 39.20 -40.12
CA ASP A 892 38.54 39.34 -41.56
C ASP A 892 37.20 39.50 -42.31
N THR A 893 36.95 40.70 -42.83
CA THR A 893 35.75 41.07 -43.59
C THR A 893 35.91 40.88 -45.11
N TRP A 894 36.90 40.10 -45.56
CA TRP A 894 37.10 39.67 -46.95
C TRP A 894 37.14 40.83 -47.97
N PHE A 895 37.89 41.89 -47.67
CA PHE A 895 38.03 43.06 -48.56
C PHE A 895 38.45 42.65 -49.99
N MET A 896 37.61 42.97 -50.99
CA MET A 896 37.79 42.58 -52.40
C MET A 896 37.76 41.06 -52.67
N GLU A 897 37.50 40.23 -51.66
CA GLU A 897 37.42 38.77 -51.73
C GLU A 897 35.99 38.23 -51.49
N LEU A 898 35.00 39.11 -51.25
CA LEU A 898 33.58 38.75 -51.16
C LEU A 898 32.85 38.95 -52.51
N PRO A 899 32.27 37.89 -53.12
CA PRO A 899 31.38 38.06 -54.28
C PRO A 899 30.06 38.74 -53.88
N LYS A 900 29.52 39.59 -54.74
CA LYS A 900 28.29 40.36 -54.49
C LYS A 900 27.06 39.45 -54.27
N GLU A 901 27.03 38.33 -54.99
CA GLU A 901 26.03 37.27 -54.88
C GLU A 901 26.15 36.42 -53.60
N SER A 902 27.29 36.50 -52.88
CA SER A 902 27.50 35.87 -51.58
C SER A 902 27.22 36.82 -50.40
N SER A 903 26.58 37.96 -50.65
CA SER A 903 26.24 38.97 -49.65
C SER A 903 24.85 38.75 -49.03
N PRO A 904 24.69 38.75 -47.70
CA PRO A 904 25.74 38.76 -46.68
C PRO A 904 26.45 37.41 -46.57
N ALA A 905 27.77 37.44 -46.41
CA ALA A 905 28.51 36.28 -45.93
C ALA A 905 28.22 36.10 -44.44
N GLU A 906 27.78 34.91 -44.04
CA GLU A 906 27.57 34.59 -42.63
C GLU A 906 28.83 33.97 -42.03
N HIS A 907 29.19 34.41 -40.82
CA HIS A 907 30.27 33.85 -40.01
C HIS A 907 29.68 33.51 -38.63
N ARG A 908 30.30 32.59 -37.91
CA ARG A 908 29.90 32.25 -36.54
C ARG A 908 30.98 32.63 -35.55
N ILE A 909 30.57 33.06 -34.37
CA ILE A 909 31.44 33.37 -33.24
C ILE A 909 30.94 32.62 -32.01
N CYS A 910 31.84 32.02 -31.24
CA CYS A 910 31.52 31.36 -29.99
C CYS A 910 31.98 32.19 -28.80
N TYR A 911 31.00 32.68 -28.03
CA TYR A 911 31.21 33.33 -26.75
C TYR A 911 31.12 32.31 -25.62
N TYR A 912 31.88 32.53 -24.55
CA TYR A 912 32.02 31.61 -23.42
C TYR A 912 32.17 32.38 -22.10
N VAL A 913 31.62 31.85 -21.01
CA VAL A 913 31.82 32.41 -19.67
C VAL A 913 31.87 31.30 -18.61
N GLU A 914 32.80 31.41 -17.66
CA GLU A 914 32.96 30.51 -16.52
C GLU A 914 32.45 31.16 -15.22
N ASP A 915 31.68 30.39 -14.45
CA ASP A 915 31.54 30.56 -13.01
C ASP A 915 32.57 29.66 -12.30
N GLY A 916 33.14 30.15 -11.19
CA GLY A 916 34.25 29.49 -10.48
C GLY A 916 33.91 28.18 -9.79
N ASN A 917 32.63 27.78 -9.73
CA ASN A 917 32.18 26.53 -9.10
C ASN A 917 31.46 25.56 -10.06
N GLN A 918 31.28 25.92 -11.34
CA GLN A 918 30.49 25.16 -12.31
C GLN A 918 31.21 25.00 -13.66
N ALA A 919 30.66 24.18 -14.55
CA ALA A 919 31.15 24.10 -15.92
C ALA A 919 30.66 25.32 -16.72
N GLY A 920 31.58 26.07 -17.33
CA GLY A 920 31.25 27.28 -18.09
C GLY A 920 30.33 27.03 -19.30
N VAL A 921 29.55 28.05 -19.64
CA VAL A 921 28.52 28.00 -20.70
C VAL A 921 28.99 28.67 -21.99
N SER A 922 28.50 28.20 -23.14
CA SER A 922 28.87 28.71 -24.47
C SER A 922 27.66 29.10 -25.32
N MET A 923 27.78 30.17 -26.10
CA MET A 923 26.77 30.64 -27.05
C MET A 923 27.39 30.90 -28.43
N GLU A 924 26.86 30.26 -29.48
CA GLU A 924 27.15 30.65 -30.86
C GLU A 924 26.27 31.83 -31.30
N CYS A 925 26.86 32.80 -32.00
CA CYS A 925 26.15 33.89 -32.67
C CYS A 925 26.56 34.00 -34.14
N THR A 926 25.68 34.57 -34.97
CA THR A 926 25.95 34.84 -36.39
C THR A 926 26.36 36.29 -36.59
N ILE A 927 27.55 36.48 -37.19
CA ILE A 927 28.03 37.75 -37.73
C ILE A 927 27.73 37.75 -39.23
N ARG A 928 27.44 38.92 -39.81
CA ARG A 928 27.16 39.09 -41.24
C ARG A 928 28.04 40.16 -41.85
N VAL A 929 28.76 39.82 -42.91
CA VAL A 929 29.57 40.77 -43.70
C VAL A 929 28.86 41.01 -45.03
N ARG A 930 28.46 42.25 -45.30
CA ARG A 930 27.77 42.63 -46.54
C ARG A 930 28.75 43.23 -47.55
N TYR A 931 28.64 42.79 -48.80
CA TYR A 931 29.37 43.35 -49.94
C TYR A 931 29.23 44.87 -49.99
N ASN A 932 30.37 45.55 -50.06
CA ASN A 932 30.48 46.99 -50.20
C ASN A 932 30.47 47.34 -51.70
N GLU A 933 29.65 48.31 -52.13
CA GLU A 933 29.60 48.69 -53.54
C GLU A 933 30.86 49.43 -54.01
N PHE A 934 30.97 49.69 -55.31
CA PHE A 934 31.93 50.69 -55.80
C PHE A 934 31.23 52.05 -55.85
N PRO A 935 31.90 53.15 -55.48
CA PRO A 935 31.31 54.48 -55.53
C PRO A 935 30.95 54.88 -56.97
N GLU A 936 29.73 55.33 -57.19
CA GLU A 936 29.25 55.77 -58.50
C GLU A 936 29.67 57.22 -58.80
N ILE A 937 29.94 57.51 -60.08
CA ILE A 937 30.29 58.86 -60.53
C ILE A 937 29.70 59.17 -61.92
N GLU A 938 28.81 60.16 -61.96
CA GLU A 938 28.27 60.74 -63.19
C GLU A 938 28.91 62.11 -63.47
N THR A 939 29.20 62.41 -64.74
CA THR A 939 29.52 63.77 -65.17
C THR A 939 29.09 63.99 -66.61
N GLU A 940 28.71 65.23 -66.93
CA GLU A 940 28.54 65.70 -68.31
C GLU A 940 29.88 66.24 -68.86
N ASP A 941 29.93 66.63 -70.15
CA ASP A 941 31.03 67.42 -70.70
C ASP A 941 31.00 68.88 -70.20
N ARG A 942 32.03 69.68 -70.51
CA ARG A 942 32.05 71.13 -70.27
C ARG A 942 32.25 71.88 -71.58
N TYR A 943 31.74 73.10 -71.63
CA TYR A 943 31.81 73.99 -72.79
C TYR A 943 32.17 75.39 -72.29
N PHE A 944 33.20 75.98 -72.90
CA PHE A 944 33.70 77.33 -72.63
C PHE A 944 33.99 78.05 -73.96
N THR A 945 33.97 79.38 -73.97
CA THR A 945 34.38 80.12 -75.17
C THR A 945 35.91 80.13 -75.33
N LEU A 946 36.39 80.41 -76.54
CA LEU A 946 37.81 80.59 -76.83
C LEU A 946 38.40 81.77 -76.03
N GLU A 947 37.60 82.79 -75.72
CA GLU A 947 38.01 83.88 -74.83
C GLU A 947 38.10 83.41 -73.36
N GLU A 948 37.12 82.67 -72.85
CA GLU A 948 37.16 82.10 -71.50
C GLU A 948 38.37 81.19 -71.30
N ALA A 949 38.70 80.34 -72.28
CA ALA A 949 39.86 79.47 -72.24
C ALA A 949 41.19 80.25 -72.28
N LYS A 950 41.34 81.24 -73.17
CA LYS A 950 42.53 82.09 -73.27
C LYS A 950 42.74 82.97 -72.04
N ASN A 951 41.67 83.51 -71.47
CA ASN A 951 41.70 84.29 -70.23
C ASN A 951 41.89 83.40 -68.98
N GLY A 952 41.86 82.07 -69.13
CA GLY A 952 42.16 81.12 -68.06
C GLY A 952 41.01 80.90 -67.06
N ALA A 953 39.75 81.06 -67.49
CA ALA A 953 38.58 80.75 -66.67
C ALA A 953 38.43 79.25 -66.37
N ILE A 954 38.97 78.39 -67.25
CA ILE A 954 39.04 76.94 -67.06
C ILE A 954 40.08 76.63 -65.99
N THR A 955 39.62 76.36 -64.77
CA THR A 955 40.44 76.12 -63.57
C THR A 955 40.03 74.82 -62.89
N GLN A 956 40.92 74.24 -62.07
CA GLN A 956 40.59 73.08 -61.24
C GLN A 956 39.42 73.35 -60.29
N GLU A 957 39.26 74.58 -59.78
CA GLU A 957 38.10 74.97 -58.95
C GLU A 957 36.80 74.93 -59.75
N GLU A 958 36.78 75.47 -60.98
CA GLU A 958 35.62 75.47 -61.86
C GLU A 958 35.26 74.06 -62.38
N LEU A 959 36.26 73.21 -62.60
CA LEU A 959 36.07 71.84 -63.07
C LEU A 959 35.74 70.84 -61.96
N LEU A 960 36.23 71.02 -60.72
CA LEU A 960 36.01 70.10 -59.60
C LEU A 960 34.96 70.63 -58.62
N ALA A 961 35.33 71.60 -57.78
CA ALA A 961 34.50 72.05 -56.65
C ALA A 961 33.19 72.70 -57.11
N ARG A 962 33.25 73.63 -58.08
CA ARG A 962 32.06 74.27 -58.64
C ARG A 962 31.26 73.34 -59.54
N ALA A 963 31.88 72.31 -60.12
CA ALA A 963 31.15 71.33 -60.91
C ALA A 963 30.31 70.39 -60.01
N LEU A 964 30.79 70.04 -58.81
CA LEU A 964 29.98 69.41 -57.76
C LEU A 964 28.84 70.35 -57.31
N GLU A 965 29.13 71.62 -57.00
CA GLU A 965 28.12 72.60 -56.59
C GLU A 965 27.01 72.76 -57.64
N LYS A 966 27.40 72.93 -58.91
CA LYS A 966 26.50 73.04 -60.08
C LYS A 966 25.90 71.69 -60.51
N LYS A 967 26.20 70.59 -59.80
CA LYS A 967 25.75 69.20 -60.07
C LYS A 967 26.10 68.65 -61.47
N LYS A 968 27.14 69.22 -62.09
CA LYS A 968 27.74 68.78 -63.36
C LYS A 968 28.70 67.58 -63.17
N VAL A 969 29.17 67.39 -61.94
CA VAL A 969 29.63 66.10 -61.41
C VAL A 969 28.64 65.69 -60.34
N LYS A 970 28.31 64.40 -60.28
CA LYS A 970 27.65 63.77 -59.14
C LYS A 970 28.49 62.56 -58.74
N ILE A 971 28.61 62.36 -57.44
CA ILE A 971 29.16 61.15 -56.84
C ILE A 971 28.16 60.65 -55.81
N SER A 972 28.09 59.35 -55.64
CA SER A 972 27.28 58.72 -54.58
C SER A 972 27.82 57.34 -54.29
N ASP A 973 27.85 56.97 -53.01
CA ASP A 973 28.13 55.60 -52.59
C ASP A 973 27.02 55.07 -51.68
N LYS A 974 26.55 53.86 -51.97
CA LYS A 974 25.34 53.29 -51.36
C LYS A 974 25.51 53.00 -49.86
N GLU A 975 26.73 52.69 -49.44
CA GLU A 975 27.06 52.31 -48.07
C GLU A 975 27.63 53.50 -47.28
N LEU A 976 28.55 54.28 -47.88
CA LEU A 976 29.20 55.43 -47.24
C LEU A 976 28.24 56.62 -47.09
N ASP A 977 27.44 57.00 -48.09
CA ASP A 977 26.50 58.13 -47.94
C ASP A 977 25.35 57.81 -46.96
N ALA A 978 25.12 56.53 -46.65
CA ALA A 978 24.19 56.11 -45.59
C ALA A 978 24.82 56.17 -44.19
N LYS A 979 26.15 56.00 -44.09
CA LYS A 979 26.92 55.95 -42.82
C LYS A 979 27.45 57.33 -42.41
N GLU A 980 28.03 58.07 -43.36
CA GLU A 980 28.65 59.39 -43.18
C GLU A 980 28.30 60.30 -44.39
N PRO A 981 27.07 60.84 -44.45
CA PRO A 981 26.53 61.51 -45.64
C PRO A 981 27.41 62.64 -46.19
N GLY A 982 27.88 62.49 -47.44
CA GLY A 982 28.66 63.49 -48.17
C GLY A 982 30.18 63.44 -47.96
N LYS A 983 30.70 62.53 -47.12
CA LYS A 983 32.14 62.30 -46.90
C LYS A 983 32.88 61.94 -48.19
N LEU A 984 32.21 61.25 -49.12
CA LEU A 984 32.74 60.86 -50.44
C LEU A 984 33.31 62.03 -51.26
N LYS A 985 32.89 63.28 -50.99
CA LYS A 985 33.41 64.49 -51.64
C LYS A 985 34.86 64.80 -51.31
N GLU A 986 35.34 64.34 -50.16
CA GLU A 986 36.73 64.52 -49.71
C GLU A 986 37.68 63.57 -50.47
N HIS A 987 37.13 62.54 -51.13
CA HIS A 987 37.86 61.54 -51.91
C HIS A 987 37.75 61.74 -53.44
N LEU A 988 37.13 62.83 -53.92
CA LEU A 988 37.01 63.11 -55.36
C LEU A 988 38.20 63.94 -55.88
N GLU A 989 38.96 63.36 -56.80
CA GLU A 989 40.12 63.97 -57.45
C GLU A 989 39.86 64.28 -58.93
N LEU A 990 40.38 65.41 -59.42
CA LEU A 990 40.47 65.72 -60.85
C LEU A 990 41.85 65.29 -61.38
N THR A 991 41.87 64.56 -62.49
CA THR A 991 43.07 63.96 -63.10
C THR A 991 43.24 64.42 -64.55
N GLY A 992 44.49 64.53 -65.01
CA GLY A 992 44.85 64.93 -66.37
C GLY A 992 44.75 66.44 -66.68
N PHE A 993 44.43 67.28 -65.70
CA PHE A 993 44.21 68.72 -65.93
C PHE A 993 45.51 69.55 -66.01
N ASP A 994 45.79 70.10 -67.20
CA ASP A 994 46.76 71.21 -67.41
C ASP A 994 46.04 72.50 -67.84
N PRO A 995 46.01 73.59 -67.03
CA PRO A 995 45.41 74.86 -67.43
C PRO A 995 46.11 75.51 -68.63
N GLU A 996 47.39 75.21 -68.88
CA GLU A 996 48.11 75.76 -70.02
C GLU A 996 47.72 75.08 -71.33
N GLU A 997 47.12 73.88 -71.35
CA GLU A 997 46.59 73.30 -72.59
C GLU A 997 45.43 74.14 -73.14
N PHE A 998 44.50 74.53 -72.26
CA PHE A 998 43.34 75.36 -72.62
C PHE A 998 43.72 76.75 -73.15
N ARG A 999 44.78 77.37 -72.60
CA ARG A 999 45.28 78.68 -73.05
C ARG A 999 45.90 78.67 -74.45
N LYS A 1000 46.33 77.50 -74.96
CA LYS A 1000 47.01 77.35 -76.25
C LYS A 1000 46.04 77.31 -77.44
N PHE A 1001 44.75 77.03 -77.24
CA PHE A 1001 43.77 76.99 -78.33
C PHE A 1001 43.73 78.32 -79.09
N GLN A 1002 43.79 78.27 -80.41
CA GLN A 1002 43.63 79.43 -81.30
C GLN A 1002 42.35 79.38 -82.13
N LYS A 1003 41.58 78.30 -81.97
CA LYS A 1003 40.29 78.00 -82.60
C LYS A 1003 39.58 76.92 -81.80
N SER A 1004 38.33 76.61 -82.15
CA SER A 1004 37.52 75.59 -81.49
C SER A 1004 38.20 74.20 -81.43
N GLY A 1005 38.00 73.48 -80.32
CA GLY A 1005 38.60 72.17 -80.04
C GLY A 1005 38.20 71.61 -78.67
N TYR A 1006 38.95 70.63 -78.16
CA TYR A 1006 38.65 69.99 -76.87
C TYR A 1006 39.88 69.31 -76.22
N VAL A 1007 39.76 69.05 -74.92
CA VAL A 1007 40.66 68.22 -74.09
C VAL A 1007 39.81 67.18 -73.35
N VAL A 1008 40.32 65.97 -73.11
CA VAL A 1008 39.65 64.95 -72.28
C VAL A 1008 40.34 64.86 -70.93
N LEU A 1009 39.56 64.92 -69.86
CA LEU A 1009 40.00 64.86 -68.46
C LEU A 1009 39.31 63.68 -67.75
N GLY A 1010 39.77 63.34 -66.55
CA GLY A 1010 39.13 62.27 -65.75
C GLY A 1010 38.94 62.65 -64.30
N TYR A 1011 37.95 62.06 -63.65
CA TYR A 1011 37.81 62.03 -62.19
C TYR A 1011 38.20 60.66 -61.64
N ARG A 1012 38.64 60.64 -60.38
CA ARG A 1012 38.85 59.46 -59.54
C ARG A 1012 38.11 59.67 -58.23
N VAL A 1013 37.36 58.68 -57.75
CA VAL A 1013 36.66 58.71 -56.45
C VAL A 1013 36.79 57.35 -55.77
N TYR A 1014 36.93 57.34 -54.45
CA TYR A 1014 37.01 56.12 -53.64
C TYR A 1014 36.22 56.25 -52.32
N ASP A 1015 35.76 55.15 -51.74
CA ASP A 1015 34.92 55.18 -50.53
C ASP A 1015 35.73 55.27 -49.21
N GLY A 1016 36.97 54.79 -49.21
CA GLY A 1016 37.81 54.66 -48.00
C GLY A 1016 37.42 53.51 -47.06
N ILE A 1017 36.50 52.63 -47.47
CA ILE A 1017 36.08 51.44 -46.70
C ILE A 1017 37.02 50.29 -47.06
N GLY A 1018 38.20 50.29 -46.47
CA GLY A 1018 39.22 49.24 -46.62
C GLY A 1018 40.25 49.26 -45.49
N PRO A 1019 41.05 48.19 -45.34
CA PRO A 1019 41.94 47.98 -44.20
C PRO A 1019 43.10 48.99 -44.08
N ASP A 1020 43.38 49.75 -45.13
CA ASP A 1020 44.37 50.84 -45.18
C ASP A 1020 43.75 52.23 -45.41
N GLY A 1021 42.41 52.31 -45.44
CA GLY A 1021 41.66 53.54 -45.74
C GLY A 1021 41.61 53.94 -47.21
N THR A 1022 42.09 53.11 -48.15
CA THR A 1022 42.02 53.42 -49.60
C THR A 1022 40.69 53.01 -50.24
N GLY A 1023 40.08 51.90 -49.79
CA GLY A 1023 38.73 51.51 -50.17
C GLY A 1023 38.53 51.09 -51.63
N LYS A 1024 37.27 51.02 -52.09
CA LYS A 1024 36.94 50.72 -53.50
C LYS A 1024 36.93 52.00 -54.33
N GLU A 1025 37.45 51.91 -55.56
CA GLU A 1025 37.75 53.08 -56.42
C GLU A 1025 37.07 53.01 -57.80
N THR A 1026 36.52 54.14 -58.25
CA THR A 1026 35.94 54.31 -59.59
C THR A 1026 36.57 55.50 -60.31
N ARG A 1027 36.73 55.40 -61.65
CA ARG A 1027 37.21 56.49 -62.52
C ARG A 1027 36.25 56.76 -63.67
N CYS A 1028 36.12 58.02 -64.08
CA CYS A 1028 35.21 58.45 -65.15
C CYS A 1028 35.82 59.60 -65.96
N GLN A 1029 35.72 59.56 -67.29
CA GLN A 1029 36.26 60.60 -68.19
C GLN A 1029 35.17 61.57 -68.68
N PHE A 1030 35.57 62.82 -68.95
CA PHE A 1030 34.71 63.84 -69.54
C PHE A 1030 35.50 64.79 -70.45
N THR A 1031 34.81 65.43 -71.38
CA THR A 1031 35.42 66.33 -72.36
C THR A 1031 35.23 67.78 -71.93
N VAL A 1032 36.27 68.60 -72.10
CA VAL A 1032 36.20 70.06 -71.97
C VAL A 1032 36.38 70.67 -73.36
N HIS A 1033 35.29 71.19 -73.92
CA HIS A 1033 35.25 71.87 -75.21
C HIS A 1033 35.55 73.36 -75.07
N VAL A 1034 36.30 73.89 -76.03
CA VAL A 1034 36.61 75.31 -76.21
C VAL A 1034 36.08 75.73 -77.59
N ILE A 1035 35.27 76.79 -77.68
CA ILE A 1035 34.52 77.12 -78.91
C ILE A 1035 34.61 78.63 -79.25
N GLU A 1036 34.77 78.97 -80.53
CA GLU A 1036 34.78 80.36 -81.02
C GLU A 1036 33.42 81.07 -80.90
N ASP A 1037 33.46 82.36 -80.53
CA ASP A 1037 32.26 83.19 -80.37
C ASP A 1037 31.45 83.30 -81.67
N GLY A 1038 30.26 82.70 -81.67
CA GLY A 1038 29.36 82.63 -82.82
C GLY A 1038 29.22 81.24 -83.44
N GLU A 1039 30.11 80.27 -83.12
CA GLU A 1039 29.87 78.87 -83.47
C GLU A 1039 28.79 78.26 -82.56
N VAL A 1040 27.64 77.93 -83.14
CA VAL A 1040 26.64 77.09 -82.46
C VAL A 1040 27.14 75.65 -82.46
N ALA A 1041 27.38 75.10 -81.27
CA ALA A 1041 27.81 73.72 -81.08
C ALA A 1041 26.72 72.71 -81.52
N GLU A 1042 26.72 72.30 -82.79
CA GLU A 1042 25.97 71.11 -83.23
C GLU A 1042 26.52 69.88 -82.51
N ALA A 1043 25.83 69.44 -81.45
CA ALA A 1043 26.13 68.23 -80.70
C ALA A 1043 25.88 66.97 -81.55
N LYS A 1044 26.81 66.69 -82.47
CA LYS A 1044 26.83 65.45 -83.27
C LYS A 1044 27.11 64.28 -82.33
N PRO A 1045 26.20 63.30 -82.20
CA PRO A 1045 26.36 62.21 -81.24
C PRO A 1045 27.57 61.36 -81.62
N VAL A 1046 28.62 61.41 -80.80
CA VAL A 1046 29.90 60.75 -81.10
C VAL A 1046 29.76 59.23 -80.89
N ARG A 1047 29.45 58.52 -81.98
CA ARG A 1047 29.30 57.06 -82.00
C ARG A 1047 30.65 56.37 -81.95
N TYR A 1048 31.22 56.20 -80.75
CA TYR A 1048 32.38 55.34 -80.56
C TYR A 1048 32.00 53.86 -80.71
N VAL A 1049 32.58 53.20 -81.72
CA VAL A 1049 32.53 51.74 -81.87
C VAL A 1049 33.91 51.18 -81.52
N ARG A 1050 34.00 50.40 -80.44
CA ARG A 1050 35.24 49.68 -80.07
C ARG A 1050 35.27 48.33 -80.82
N PHE A 1051 36.39 48.06 -81.50
CA PHE A 1051 36.68 46.74 -82.08
C PHE A 1051 37.58 45.96 -81.12
N ILE A 1052 37.26 44.69 -80.86
CA ILE A 1052 38.05 43.83 -79.95
C ILE A 1052 38.74 42.72 -80.76
N ASN A 1053 40.06 42.59 -80.60
CA ASN A 1053 40.83 41.51 -81.20
C ASN A 1053 40.71 40.24 -80.34
N MET A 1054 40.16 39.15 -80.90
CA MET A 1054 39.95 37.89 -80.19
C MET A 1054 41.24 37.26 -79.61
N LYS A 1055 42.43 37.62 -80.12
CA LYS A 1055 43.73 37.23 -79.54
C LYS A 1055 43.97 37.83 -78.14
N MET A 1056 43.42 39.01 -77.87
CA MET A 1056 43.61 39.78 -76.63
C MET A 1056 42.36 39.78 -75.73
N TYR A 1057 41.21 39.35 -76.26
CA TYR A 1057 39.93 39.24 -75.55
C TYR A 1057 39.95 38.26 -74.36
N HIS A 1058 40.85 37.27 -74.38
CA HIS A 1058 41.03 36.29 -73.30
C HIS A 1058 42.21 36.63 -72.35
N GLN A 1059 42.64 37.89 -72.29
CA GLN A 1059 43.69 38.37 -71.38
C GLN A 1059 43.09 39.21 -70.26
N SER A 1060 43.68 39.13 -69.06
CA SER A 1060 43.26 39.96 -67.92
C SER A 1060 43.51 41.45 -68.21
N GLU A 1061 42.80 42.30 -67.48
CA GLU A 1061 42.91 43.77 -67.58
C GLU A 1061 44.36 44.26 -67.41
N GLU A 1062 45.09 43.66 -66.47
CA GLU A 1062 46.50 43.93 -66.19
C GLU A 1062 47.47 43.50 -67.31
N THR A 1063 47.10 42.49 -68.11
CA THR A 1063 48.01 41.87 -69.10
C THR A 1063 47.75 42.27 -70.55
N GLY A 1064 46.56 42.81 -70.85
CA GLY A 1064 46.23 43.35 -72.17
C GLY A 1064 44.75 43.64 -72.43
N GLY A 1065 43.83 43.22 -71.55
CA GLY A 1065 42.39 43.40 -71.71
C GLY A 1065 41.92 44.86 -71.60
N LEU A 1066 41.23 45.33 -72.64
CA LEU A 1066 40.32 46.51 -72.74
C LEU A 1066 40.72 47.89 -72.17
N ASN A 1067 41.84 48.05 -71.48
CA ASN A 1067 42.38 49.35 -71.07
C ASN A 1067 42.72 50.22 -72.28
N GLU A 1068 42.51 51.54 -72.17
CA GLU A 1068 42.74 52.51 -73.24
C GLU A 1068 44.22 52.62 -73.67
N ASN A 1069 45.15 52.36 -72.74
CA ASN A 1069 46.59 52.36 -72.98
C ASN A 1069 47.13 50.98 -73.42
N SER A 1070 46.25 50.01 -73.71
CA SER A 1070 46.66 48.65 -74.08
C SER A 1070 47.37 48.59 -75.45
N LYS A 1071 48.31 47.66 -75.55
CA LYS A 1071 49.32 47.55 -76.64
C LYS A 1071 48.73 47.40 -78.05
N TRP A 1072 47.45 47.06 -78.19
CA TRP A 1072 46.78 46.93 -79.49
C TRP A 1072 46.74 48.22 -80.30
N TYR A 1073 46.81 49.40 -79.66
CA TYR A 1073 46.85 50.69 -80.38
C TYR A 1073 48.18 50.93 -81.13
N GLN A 1074 49.22 50.13 -80.80
CA GLN A 1074 50.53 50.13 -81.46
C GLN A 1074 50.73 48.91 -82.39
N ASP A 1075 49.72 48.04 -82.53
CA ASP A 1075 49.79 46.84 -83.37
C ASP A 1075 49.56 47.18 -84.86
N GLY A 1076 50.53 46.81 -85.70
CA GLY A 1076 50.52 47.11 -87.13
C GLY A 1076 49.44 46.35 -87.93
N GLU A 1077 49.18 45.08 -87.60
CA GLU A 1077 48.16 44.29 -88.31
C GLU A 1077 46.75 44.83 -88.00
N CYS A 1078 46.48 45.18 -86.74
CA CYS A 1078 45.20 45.77 -86.33
C CYS A 1078 44.89 47.08 -87.09
N LYS A 1079 45.91 47.94 -87.26
CA LYS A 1079 45.78 49.25 -87.91
C LYS A 1079 45.50 49.14 -89.41
N GLU A 1080 46.16 48.21 -90.11
CA GLU A 1080 45.97 47.96 -91.54
C GLU A 1080 44.62 47.28 -91.85
N LEU A 1081 44.14 46.41 -90.93
CA LEU A 1081 42.83 45.75 -91.06
C LEU A 1081 41.66 46.74 -91.00
N LEU A 1082 41.71 47.72 -90.09
CA LEU A 1082 40.70 48.78 -89.96
C LEU A 1082 40.58 49.61 -91.25
N GLN A 1083 41.70 50.05 -91.81
CA GLN A 1083 41.72 50.90 -93.02
C GLN A 1083 41.14 50.23 -94.28
N ASN A 1084 41.11 48.90 -94.32
CA ASN A 1084 40.57 48.15 -95.46
C ASN A 1084 39.10 47.72 -95.29
N THR A 1085 38.53 47.83 -94.08
CA THR A 1085 37.19 47.26 -93.78
C THR A 1085 36.03 48.14 -94.29
N TRP A 1086 36.21 49.45 -94.45
CA TRP A 1086 35.17 50.41 -94.85
C TRP A 1086 34.85 50.50 -96.36
N LYS A 1087 35.26 49.52 -97.18
CA LYS A 1087 35.24 49.65 -98.67
C LYS A 1087 34.06 49.03 -99.42
N GLU A 1088 33.22 48.19 -98.80
CA GLU A 1088 32.09 47.54 -99.51
C GLU A 1088 30.81 47.49 -98.65
N GLU A 1089 29.76 48.19 -99.09
CA GLU A 1089 28.42 48.12 -98.50
C GLU A 1089 27.59 46.98 -99.11
N LYS A 1090 27.04 46.13 -98.24
CA LYS A 1090 25.74 45.43 -98.40
C LYS A 1090 25.38 44.69 -97.11
N ALA A 1091 24.17 44.91 -96.62
CA ALA A 1091 23.63 44.24 -95.44
C ALA A 1091 22.20 43.76 -95.73
N ASP A 1092 21.89 42.54 -95.30
CA ASP A 1092 20.52 42.01 -95.32
C ASP A 1092 19.73 42.56 -94.12
N LEU A 1093 18.46 42.92 -94.35
CA LEU A 1093 17.59 43.45 -93.30
C LEU A 1093 16.84 42.31 -92.58
N PHE A 1094 16.86 42.32 -91.25
CA PHE A 1094 16.11 41.41 -90.39
C PHE A 1094 15.06 42.17 -89.58
N THR A 1095 13.87 41.59 -89.44
CA THR A 1095 12.78 42.09 -88.58
C THR A 1095 12.50 41.13 -87.44
N PHE A 1096 12.07 41.67 -86.30
CA PHE A 1096 11.80 40.92 -85.07
C PHE A 1096 10.46 41.39 -84.49
N ASP A 1097 9.67 40.46 -83.96
CA ASP A 1097 8.48 40.75 -83.17
C ASP A 1097 8.82 40.84 -81.67
N GLN A 1098 7.89 41.39 -80.89
CA GLN A 1098 8.08 41.62 -79.47
C GLN A 1098 8.25 40.32 -78.65
N ALA A 1099 7.56 39.23 -78.99
CA ALA A 1099 7.70 37.95 -78.28
C ALA A 1099 9.06 37.28 -78.57
N LYS A 1100 9.64 37.52 -79.75
CA LYS A 1100 11.03 37.18 -80.07
C LYS A 1100 12.01 38.02 -79.23
N CYS A 1101 11.73 39.31 -79.04
CA CYS A 1101 12.50 40.22 -78.18
C CYS A 1101 12.46 39.84 -76.68
N GLU A 1102 11.32 39.44 -76.13
CA GLU A 1102 11.25 38.91 -74.75
C GLU A 1102 12.09 37.64 -74.59
N LYS A 1103 12.03 36.71 -75.56
CA LYS A 1103 12.85 35.49 -75.54
C LYS A 1103 14.35 35.76 -75.69
N MET A 1104 14.73 36.79 -76.46
CA MET A 1104 16.12 37.26 -76.53
C MET A 1104 16.59 37.76 -75.16
N LYS A 1105 15.80 38.59 -74.47
CA LYS A 1105 16.13 39.11 -73.12
C LYS A 1105 16.35 37.97 -72.13
N GLN A 1106 15.38 37.06 -72.00
CA GLN A 1106 15.49 35.91 -71.11
C GLN A 1106 16.71 35.03 -71.41
N TYR A 1107 17.03 34.83 -72.70
CA TYR A 1107 18.24 34.08 -73.08
C TYR A 1107 19.53 34.81 -72.70
N ILE A 1108 19.55 36.15 -72.81
CA ILE A 1108 20.68 36.99 -72.40
C ILE A 1108 20.85 36.99 -70.87
N GLU A 1109 19.76 37.08 -70.12
CA GLU A 1109 19.75 37.06 -68.64
C GLU A 1109 20.24 35.72 -68.08
N ILE A 1110 19.96 34.60 -68.75
CA ILE A 1110 20.35 33.26 -68.28
C ILE A 1110 21.75 32.84 -68.77
N HIS A 1111 22.11 33.15 -70.02
CA HIS A 1111 23.32 32.60 -70.66
C HIS A 1111 24.42 33.64 -70.99
N GLY A 1112 24.10 34.94 -70.92
CA GLY A 1112 24.99 36.04 -71.25
C GLY A 1112 25.25 36.23 -72.77
N ILE A 1113 25.51 37.48 -73.17
CA ILE A 1113 26.04 37.83 -74.51
C ILE A 1113 27.23 38.77 -74.33
N GLY A 1114 28.30 38.53 -75.09
CA GLY A 1114 29.55 39.30 -74.97
C GLY A 1114 30.38 38.97 -73.73
N ASN A 1115 29.74 38.43 -72.68
CA ASN A 1115 30.32 37.67 -71.58
C ASN A 1115 29.37 36.49 -71.31
N SER A 1116 29.51 35.38 -72.05
CA SER A 1116 28.65 34.21 -71.88
C SER A 1116 29.22 33.28 -70.81
N VAL A 1117 28.37 32.79 -69.90
CA VAL A 1117 28.77 31.94 -68.77
C VAL A 1117 29.04 30.48 -69.15
N GLU A 1118 28.81 30.10 -70.41
CA GLU A 1118 29.07 28.75 -70.92
C GLU A 1118 29.59 28.74 -72.37
N GLU A 1119 30.36 27.72 -72.74
CA GLU A 1119 31.06 27.64 -74.03
C GLU A 1119 30.13 27.67 -75.26
N GLN A 1120 28.86 27.25 -75.12
CA GLN A 1120 27.91 27.15 -76.24
C GLN A 1120 26.81 28.22 -76.28
N GLY A 1121 26.72 29.14 -75.30
CA GLY A 1121 25.62 30.11 -75.21
C GLY A 1121 25.46 30.96 -76.48
N LEU A 1122 26.57 31.38 -77.10
CA LEU A 1122 26.56 32.14 -78.35
C LEU A 1122 25.98 31.35 -79.56
N GLN A 1123 26.13 30.01 -79.59
CA GLN A 1123 25.50 29.18 -80.62
C GLN A 1123 24.00 28.98 -80.37
N GLY A 1124 23.58 28.86 -79.11
CA GLY A 1124 22.16 28.80 -78.74
C GLY A 1124 21.43 30.08 -79.15
N PHE A 1125 22.01 31.23 -78.84
CA PHE A 1125 21.48 32.52 -79.29
C PHE A 1125 21.40 32.61 -80.83
N TYR A 1126 22.44 32.22 -81.56
CA TYR A 1126 22.41 32.23 -83.03
C TYR A 1126 21.29 31.33 -83.62
N LYS A 1127 20.99 30.19 -82.99
CA LYS A 1127 19.86 29.32 -83.38
C LYS A 1127 18.51 29.99 -83.12
N LEU A 1128 18.34 30.69 -81.99
CA LEU A 1128 17.15 31.47 -81.66
C LEU A 1128 16.89 32.59 -82.68
N MET A 1129 17.95 33.31 -83.08
CA MET A 1129 17.90 34.37 -84.08
C MET A 1129 17.49 33.87 -85.48
N LYS A 1130 18.05 32.73 -85.91
CA LYS A 1130 17.98 32.29 -87.32
C LYS A 1130 16.67 31.61 -87.71
N LYS A 1131 15.82 31.20 -86.75
CA LYS A 1131 14.59 30.46 -87.07
C LYS A 1131 13.61 31.36 -87.84
N LYS A 1132 13.42 31.02 -89.11
CA LYS A 1132 12.52 31.68 -90.05
C LYS A 1132 11.20 30.92 -90.11
N GLU A 1133 10.25 31.42 -89.34
CA GLU A 1133 8.80 31.24 -89.46
C GLU A 1133 8.23 32.66 -89.55
#